data_AF-A0AAV7EID5-F1
#
_entry.id   AF-A0AAV7EID5-F1
#
_cell.length_a   1.000
_cell.length_b   1.000
_cell.length_c   1.000
_cell.angle_alpha   90.00
_cell.angle_beta   90.00
_cell.angle_gamma   90.00
#
_symmetry.space_group_name_H-M   'P 1'
#
loop_
_entity.id
_entity.type
_entity.pdbx_description
1 polymer ?
#
loop_
_entity_poly.entity_id
_entity_poly.type
_entity_poly.pdbx_seq_one_letter_code
_entity_poly.pdbx_strand_id
1 'polypeptide(L)'
;MVGYKGKCRVAIVILFSLWVGFAALYGLLQPITNGCVMTYMYPTYVPIPTPPNVSSEKYGLFLYHEGWKKIDFPEHLKKLNGVPVLFIPGNGGSYKQVRSLGAESDRAYHGGPLEPTFYQEASLAPNEAGWSAKLDLDDFVPPNQYTSMLDWFAVDLEGEHSAMDGRILEEHTEYVVYAIHRVLDQYRESATARLKEGDEISGSLPKSVILVGHSMGGFVARAAVVHPHLRKSAVETVITLSSPHQSPPVALQPSLGHFYLQVNKEWLNGYGVKSSSSAHHNSTPLSHVIIVSVFGGIHDYQVRSKLASLDGIVPPSHGFTVGSTSMKNVWLSMEHQAILWCNQLVVQLSHTLLSLIDSETGLPFERPQKRLVVLSKMLRSGLPQSFNWMRQAEPHESSVLVSKDKNSVVGSQSRSLSHCPPSIHWAEDSLERDLFIQGTTVTVLAMDGRRRWMDIKKLGSDGKEHFVFVTNLAPCSGVRIHLWPEKGKRPIKGAPASRKVIEVTDKIVQMPAGPSPRQIEPGSQTEQPPPSAELRLSPEDMRGFRFLTISVAPRPTISGRPPPAASMAVGQFFNPEEGKRDFSPLSLVSSSYFKEEFLMKEDHPLAFNLTFSLSLGLLPVTLSLTTLGCGIKSSGLPVEQAGDMEQSSLCKLRCFPPVVLAWDSTSGLHVVPNLQSETIVVDSSPAFWGSTTDSDKTTVVLLVDPHCSYKTTVSVSITSAASRFLLMYCSKIVGMTIAITFFALMRQARAWELDLPIPSMLAALESNLRMPFPFLLVAVLPLFFSLIISLLRQKPLPPFFSFTTVSIICFTFANGCAMVLILISRLVFHIAATIHIVVKLRWQAWEGKFCFTFLCQFFNLFAVITSLKVFRVLRGNPNLVVVVLSACLVSFVHPSIGLIVLILSHAATCQSTLSSFMAASFRSYVQRKEAYDSNSRSEISRLSRPKSDEAFNPLLPLDENGSNSPNSTRSFGESQLEIFNYRHGLLTLHILAVLMFVPSLVAWLQRIGMGQSFPRLIDSALCIGVILHGIFGWKPGFKTFKISLPGSLGHEYGLSFIYLLAGYYCYLSALGLAPYRAFNAMAVIGALSFALRVMEKWNGEVGDAYFKNGRKHSHKH
;
A
#
# COMPACT_ATOMS: atom_id res chain seq x y z
N MET A 1 -2.35 -43.73 -15.42
CA MET A 1 -1.79 -42.45 -15.90
C MET A 1 -2.52 -41.19 -15.40
N VAL A 2 -3.86 -41.13 -15.35
CA VAL A 2 -4.62 -39.90 -14.97
C VAL A 2 -4.35 -39.44 -13.53
N GLY A 3 -4.26 -40.35 -12.55
CA GLY A 3 -3.97 -40.02 -11.15
C GLY A 3 -2.52 -39.55 -10.88
N TYR A 4 -1.56 -39.92 -11.73
CA TYR A 4 -0.18 -39.45 -11.64
C TYR A 4 -0.05 -37.99 -12.11
N LYS A 5 -0.72 -37.65 -13.22
CA LYS A 5 -0.79 -36.28 -13.75
C LYS A 5 -1.41 -35.29 -12.75
N GLY A 6 -2.44 -35.70 -11.99
CA GLY A 6 -3.08 -34.88 -10.96
C GLY A 6 -2.16 -34.54 -9.79
N LYS A 7 -1.49 -35.56 -9.23
CA LYS A 7 -0.51 -35.39 -8.14
C LYS A 7 0.66 -34.49 -8.53
N CYS A 8 1.16 -34.60 -9.77
CA CYS A 8 2.22 -33.71 -10.27
C CYS A 8 1.78 -32.24 -10.32
N ARG A 9 0.54 -31.93 -10.73
CA ARG A 9 0.04 -30.54 -10.77
C ARG A 9 -0.01 -29.91 -9.37
N VAL A 10 -0.53 -30.64 -8.39
CA VAL A 10 -0.58 -30.16 -6.99
C VAL A 10 0.83 -29.90 -6.47
N ALA A 11 1.77 -30.82 -6.72
CA ALA A 11 3.16 -30.64 -6.33
C ALA A 11 3.79 -29.39 -6.96
N ILE A 12 3.56 -29.14 -8.25
CA ILE A 12 4.06 -27.95 -8.96
C ILE A 12 3.51 -26.66 -8.33
N VAL A 13 2.21 -26.58 -8.04
CA VAL A 13 1.59 -25.38 -7.44
C VAL A 13 2.13 -25.12 -6.03
N ILE A 14 2.33 -26.17 -5.24
CA ILE A 14 2.93 -26.06 -3.90
C ILE A 14 4.38 -25.57 -4.00
N LEU A 15 5.20 -26.20 -4.84
CA LEU A 15 6.60 -25.82 -5.03
C LEU A 15 6.74 -24.37 -5.53
N PHE A 16 5.91 -23.96 -6.48
CA PHE A 16 5.85 -22.57 -6.95
C PHE A 16 5.52 -21.60 -5.80
N SER A 17 4.50 -21.92 -5.00
CA SER A 17 4.07 -21.04 -3.90
C SER A 17 5.12 -20.97 -2.79
N LEU A 18 5.78 -22.08 -2.47
CA LEU A 18 6.90 -22.09 -1.53
C LEU A 18 8.09 -21.29 -2.06
N TRP A 19 8.44 -21.45 -3.34
CA TRP A 19 9.53 -20.70 -3.96
C TRP A 19 9.28 -19.19 -3.95
N VAL A 20 8.08 -18.73 -4.36
CA VAL A 20 7.68 -17.32 -4.26
C VAL A 20 7.72 -16.84 -2.81
N GLY A 21 7.21 -17.64 -1.87
CA GLY A 21 7.23 -17.34 -0.44
C GLY A 21 8.64 -17.15 0.12
N PHE A 22 9.55 -18.07 -0.18
CA PHE A 22 10.95 -17.99 0.26
C PHE A 22 11.72 -16.86 -0.41
N ALA A 23 11.54 -16.64 -1.72
CA ALA A 23 12.18 -15.54 -2.44
C ALA A 23 11.71 -14.17 -1.90
N ALA A 24 10.42 -14.05 -1.58
CA ALA A 24 9.87 -12.86 -0.96
C ALA A 24 10.39 -12.65 0.46
N LEU A 25 10.43 -13.70 1.29
CA LEU A 25 10.99 -13.63 2.63
C LEU A 25 12.47 -13.22 2.61
N TYR A 26 13.26 -13.81 1.70
CA TYR A 26 14.65 -13.42 1.52
C TYR A 26 14.80 -11.94 1.13
N GLY A 27 13.97 -11.46 0.20
CA GLY A 27 13.95 -10.04 -0.19
C GLY A 27 13.56 -9.10 0.95
N LEU A 28 12.57 -9.47 1.76
CA LEU A 28 12.11 -8.68 2.92
C LEU A 28 13.11 -8.65 4.08
N LEU A 29 14.01 -9.64 4.16
CA LEU A 29 15.05 -9.70 5.17
C LEU A 29 16.33 -8.94 4.77
N GLN A 30 16.39 -8.41 3.54
CA GLN A 30 17.54 -7.60 3.15
C GLN A 30 17.53 -6.23 3.84
N PRO A 31 18.69 -5.77 4.35
CA PRO A 31 18.77 -4.48 5.02
C PRO A 31 18.54 -3.34 4.02
N ILE A 32 17.81 -2.32 4.45
CA ILE A 32 17.56 -1.10 3.69
C ILE A 32 18.64 -0.08 4.07
N THR A 33 19.26 0.56 3.09
CA THR A 33 20.15 1.70 3.34
C THR A 33 19.32 2.95 3.62
N ASN A 34 19.44 3.50 4.83
CA ASN A 34 18.76 4.74 5.19
C ASN A 34 19.68 5.94 4.93
N GLY A 35 19.42 6.70 3.87
CA GLY A 35 20.14 7.94 3.55
C GLY A 35 19.73 9.14 4.40
N CYS A 36 18.87 8.94 5.40
CA CYS A 36 18.33 10.04 6.16
C CYS A 36 19.22 10.46 7.35
N VAL A 37 19.37 11.78 7.54
CA VAL A 37 20.04 12.37 8.69
C VAL A 37 19.08 12.36 9.89
N MET A 38 19.59 11.99 11.07
CA MET A 38 18.80 11.98 12.30
C MET A 38 18.54 13.40 12.81
N THR A 39 17.32 13.61 13.32
CA THR A 39 16.94 14.80 14.08
C THR A 39 17.28 14.60 15.56
N TYR A 40 17.88 15.61 16.20
CA TYR A 40 18.14 15.64 17.66
C TYR A 40 17.24 16.66 18.33
N MET A 41 16.97 16.55 19.63
CA MET A 41 16.01 17.42 20.34
C MET A 41 16.11 17.28 21.87
N TYR A 42 15.55 18.26 22.59
CA TYR A 42 15.40 18.27 24.05
C TYR A 42 13.92 18.43 24.44
N PRO A 43 13.13 17.34 24.37
CA PRO A 43 11.69 17.44 24.42
C PRO A 43 11.16 17.50 25.86
N THR A 44 10.33 18.49 26.16
CA THR A 44 9.50 18.57 27.38
C THR A 44 8.03 18.55 26.98
N TYR A 45 7.19 17.83 27.73
CA TYR A 45 5.76 17.70 27.45
C TYR A 45 4.94 18.27 28.60
N VAL A 46 4.21 19.34 28.31
CA VAL A 46 3.36 20.07 29.26
C VAL A 46 1.93 19.50 29.15
N PRO A 47 1.39 18.84 30.19
CA PRO A 47 0.05 18.29 30.14
C PRO A 47 -1.01 19.41 30.08
N ILE A 48 -1.99 19.25 29.19
CA ILE A 48 -3.14 20.15 29.10
C ILE A 48 -4.24 19.64 30.02
N PRO A 49 -4.68 20.43 31.02
CA PRO A 49 -5.65 19.97 32.00
C PRO A 49 -7.02 19.72 31.35
N THR A 50 -7.64 18.59 31.71
CA THR A 50 -9.01 18.25 31.35
C THR A 50 -9.99 18.97 32.28
N PRO A 51 -11.11 19.52 31.76
CA PRO A 51 -12.13 20.12 32.62
C PRO A 51 -12.74 19.05 33.55
N PRO A 52 -13.12 19.40 34.80
CA PRO A 52 -13.64 18.45 35.78
C PRO A 52 -14.94 17.74 35.36
N ASN A 53 -15.66 18.28 34.37
CA ASN A 53 -16.91 17.71 33.84
C ASN A 53 -16.71 16.66 32.73
N VAL A 54 -15.46 16.37 32.33
CA VAL A 54 -15.15 15.42 31.24
C VAL A 54 -14.42 14.21 31.82
N SER A 55 -15.09 13.06 31.85
CA SER A 55 -14.64 11.85 32.56
C SER A 55 -13.64 10.96 31.80
N SER A 56 -13.08 11.41 30.67
CA SER A 56 -12.20 10.56 29.86
C SER A 56 -10.76 10.65 30.36
N GLU A 57 -10.43 9.87 31.39
CA GLU A 57 -9.04 9.65 31.85
C GLU A 57 -8.21 8.78 30.89
N LYS A 58 -8.85 8.16 29.87
CA LYS A 58 -8.21 7.18 28.99
C LYS A 58 -7.11 7.76 28.10
N TYR A 59 -7.28 8.98 27.61
CA TYR A 59 -6.38 9.61 26.63
C TYR A 59 -5.90 10.96 27.13
N GLY A 60 -4.70 11.37 26.70
CA GLY A 60 -4.01 12.57 27.16
C GLY A 60 -3.84 13.63 26.07
N LEU A 61 -3.55 14.86 26.46
CA LEU A 61 -3.21 15.96 25.54
C LEU A 61 -2.01 16.70 26.13
N PHE A 62 -0.98 16.88 25.31
CA PHE A 62 0.28 17.50 25.72
C PHE A 62 0.65 18.64 24.78
N LEU A 63 1.23 19.71 25.30
CA LEU A 63 1.95 20.73 24.55
C LEU A 63 3.45 20.39 24.57
N TYR A 64 4.06 20.39 23.40
CA TYR A 64 5.49 20.21 23.21
C TYR A 64 6.25 21.50 23.53
N HIS A 65 7.36 21.38 24.24
CA HIS A 65 8.30 22.46 24.49
C HIS A 65 9.74 21.97 24.21
N GLU A 66 10.49 22.73 23.39
CA GLU A 66 11.91 22.47 23.14
C GLU A 66 12.76 23.17 24.20
N GLY A 67 13.62 22.41 24.90
CA GLY A 67 14.59 22.97 25.82
C GLY A 67 14.93 22.07 27.00
N TRP A 68 16.12 22.29 27.55
CA TRP A 68 16.65 21.57 28.72
C TRP A 68 16.34 22.26 30.05
N LYS A 69 15.87 23.52 30.02
CA LYS A 69 15.55 24.28 31.23
C LYS A 69 14.22 23.82 31.80
N LYS A 70 14.14 23.71 33.13
CA LYS A 70 12.89 23.42 33.83
C LYS A 70 11.94 24.62 33.69
N ILE A 71 10.73 24.35 33.22
CA ILE A 71 9.66 25.34 33.04
C ILE A 71 8.53 25.11 34.04
N ASP A 72 7.86 26.18 34.46
CA ASP A 72 6.61 26.12 35.21
C ASP A 72 5.45 25.93 34.21
N PHE A 73 4.77 24.79 34.30
CA PHE A 73 3.73 24.39 33.35
C PHE A 73 2.52 25.36 33.35
N PRO A 74 1.86 25.63 34.48
CA PRO A 74 0.83 26.67 34.57
C PRO A 74 1.23 28.02 34.00
N GLU A 75 2.43 28.50 34.32
CA GLU A 75 2.90 29.80 33.82
C GLU A 75 3.13 29.78 32.30
N HIS A 76 3.71 28.69 31.79
CA HIS A 76 3.94 28.50 30.37
C HIS A 76 2.63 28.49 29.58
N LEU A 77 1.59 27.80 30.08
CA LEU A 77 0.28 27.76 29.44
C LEU A 77 -0.40 29.13 29.38
N LYS A 78 -0.20 30.01 30.37
CA LYS A 78 -0.74 31.38 30.33
C LYS A 78 -0.14 32.22 29.20
N LYS A 79 1.10 31.94 28.79
CA LYS A 79 1.87 32.73 27.81
C LYS A 79 1.67 32.29 26.35
N LEU A 80 0.77 31.36 26.07
CA LEU A 80 0.48 30.89 24.71
C LEU A 80 0.02 32.04 23.78
N ASN A 81 0.71 32.19 22.65
CA ASN A 81 0.44 33.22 21.63
C ASN A 81 0.85 32.81 20.19
N GLY A 82 1.24 31.55 19.94
CA GLY A 82 1.58 31.05 18.61
C GLY A 82 0.38 30.48 17.85
N VAL A 83 0.67 29.78 16.76
CA VAL A 83 -0.33 29.09 15.92
C VAL A 83 -0.45 27.63 16.37
N PRO A 84 -1.66 27.16 16.74
CA PRO A 84 -1.84 25.79 17.23
C PRO A 84 -1.72 24.76 16.11
N VAL A 85 -0.85 23.76 16.33
CA VAL A 85 -0.72 22.57 15.50
C VAL A 85 -1.00 21.34 16.36
N LEU A 86 -1.94 20.48 15.96
CA LEU A 86 -2.24 19.25 16.67
C LEU A 86 -1.66 18.04 15.92
N PHE A 87 -0.70 17.39 16.55
CA PHE A 87 -0.11 16.14 16.09
C PHE A 87 -0.93 14.93 16.56
N ILE A 88 -1.22 14.03 15.63
CA ILE A 88 -1.97 12.79 15.88
C ILE A 88 -1.07 11.58 15.55
N PRO A 89 -0.73 10.75 16.55
CA PRO A 89 0.23 9.66 16.38
C PRO A 89 -0.35 8.51 15.55
N GLY A 90 0.56 7.68 15.04
CA GLY A 90 0.22 6.50 14.26
C GLY A 90 -0.21 5.28 15.09
N ASN A 91 -0.46 4.18 14.39
CA ASN A 91 -0.76 2.88 15.00
C ASN A 91 0.33 2.45 15.98
N GLY A 92 -0.01 2.16 17.24
CA GLY A 92 0.99 1.83 18.27
C GLY A 92 1.92 2.98 18.66
N GLY A 93 1.64 4.21 18.19
CA GLY A 93 2.47 5.39 18.41
C GLY A 93 2.11 6.12 19.70
N SER A 94 3.04 6.95 20.18
CA SER A 94 2.81 7.87 21.31
C SER A 94 2.84 9.32 20.84
N TYR A 95 2.26 10.22 21.63
CA TYR A 95 2.37 11.68 21.45
C TYR A 95 3.82 12.16 21.24
N LYS A 96 4.81 11.43 21.75
CA LYS A 96 6.24 11.72 21.61
C LYS A 96 6.76 11.65 20.19
N GLN A 97 5.98 11.13 19.23
CA GLN A 97 6.32 11.14 17.80
C GLN A 97 6.42 12.56 17.23
N VAL A 98 5.80 13.56 17.86
CA VAL A 98 5.83 14.98 17.43
C VAL A 98 7.22 15.62 17.54
N ARG A 99 8.09 15.07 18.39
CA ARG A 99 9.30 15.70 18.89
C ARG A 99 10.24 16.29 17.84
N SER A 100 10.44 15.61 16.72
CA SER A 100 11.34 16.09 15.67
C SER A 100 10.75 17.33 14.99
N LEU A 101 9.44 17.29 14.69
CA LEU A 101 8.71 18.42 14.10
C LEU A 101 8.67 19.61 15.05
N GLY A 102 8.40 19.37 16.34
CA GLY A 102 8.44 20.41 17.36
C GLY A 102 9.80 21.08 17.46
N ALA A 103 10.87 20.29 17.53
CA ALA A 103 12.23 20.80 17.66
C ALA A 103 12.74 21.54 16.41
N GLU A 104 12.48 21.03 15.20
CA GLU A 104 12.87 21.74 13.97
C GLU A 104 11.98 22.97 13.71
N SER A 105 10.71 22.98 14.14
CA SER A 105 9.85 24.17 14.04
C SER A 105 10.36 25.30 14.93
N ASP A 106 10.80 24.98 16.15
CA ASP A 106 11.41 25.95 17.07
C ASP A 106 12.71 26.54 16.47
N ARG A 107 13.59 25.68 15.94
CA ARG A 107 14.83 26.13 15.27
C ARG A 107 14.57 26.94 14.01
N ALA A 108 13.61 26.52 13.19
CA ALA A 108 13.24 27.25 11.98
C ALA A 108 12.67 28.63 12.30
N TYR A 109 11.84 28.75 13.35
CA TYR A 109 11.32 30.03 13.81
C TYR A 109 12.44 30.98 14.25
N HIS A 110 13.41 30.49 15.04
CA HIS A 110 14.55 31.29 15.50
C HIS A 110 15.60 31.56 14.42
N GLY A 111 15.80 30.62 13.49
CA GLY A 111 16.80 30.70 12.42
C GLY A 111 16.35 31.52 11.20
N GLY A 112 15.04 31.73 11.02
CA GLY A 112 14.47 32.42 9.86
C GLY A 112 14.16 31.46 8.69
N PRO A 113 13.67 32.00 7.56
CA PRO A 113 13.33 31.19 6.39
C PRO A 113 14.57 30.53 5.76
N LEU A 114 14.33 29.48 4.97
CA LEU A 114 15.37 28.90 4.11
C LEU A 114 15.92 29.96 3.13
N GLU A 115 17.22 29.89 2.83
CA GLU A 115 17.85 30.80 1.87
C GLU A 115 17.11 30.79 0.53
N PRO A 116 16.76 31.96 -0.04
CA PRO A 116 16.11 32.04 -1.33
C PRO A 116 16.99 31.44 -2.43
N THR A 117 16.45 30.47 -3.16
CA THR A 117 17.11 29.88 -4.33
C THR A 117 16.48 30.38 -5.62
N PHE A 118 17.26 30.65 -6.66
CA PHE A 118 16.76 31.11 -7.97
C PHE A 118 16.37 29.97 -8.92
N TYR A 119 16.09 28.78 -8.38
CA TYR A 119 15.64 27.64 -9.18
C TYR A 119 14.16 27.80 -9.56
N GLN A 120 13.78 27.23 -10.70
CA GLN A 120 12.39 27.15 -11.11
C GLN A 120 11.56 26.38 -10.07
N GLU A 121 10.53 27.02 -9.53
CA GLU A 121 9.62 26.41 -8.57
C GLU A 121 8.45 25.69 -9.26
N ALA A 122 7.80 24.79 -8.52
CA ALA A 122 6.62 24.10 -9.00
C ALA A 122 5.42 25.06 -9.11
N SER A 123 4.78 25.10 -10.28
CA SER A 123 3.52 25.79 -10.50
C SER A 123 2.30 24.88 -10.33
N LEU A 124 1.13 25.43 -9.99
CA LEU A 124 -0.12 24.66 -9.99
C LEU A 124 -0.55 24.32 -11.42
N ALA A 125 -1.06 23.11 -11.62
CA ALA A 125 -1.64 22.72 -12.90
C ALA A 125 -2.95 23.49 -13.17
N PRO A 126 -3.39 23.68 -14.44
CA PRO A 126 -4.60 24.46 -14.74
C PRO A 126 -5.90 23.94 -14.11
N ASN A 127 -5.96 22.65 -13.79
CA ASN A 127 -7.07 22.00 -13.09
C ASN A 127 -7.01 22.18 -11.56
N GLU A 128 -5.84 22.49 -11.00
CA GLU A 128 -5.61 22.81 -9.58
C GLU A 128 -5.82 24.31 -9.34
N ALA A 129 -5.38 25.15 -10.28
CA ALA A 129 -5.58 26.58 -10.30
C ALA A 129 -7.01 26.91 -10.75
N GLY A 130 -7.93 27.13 -9.81
CA GLY A 130 -9.22 27.75 -10.13
C GLY A 130 -9.04 29.07 -10.90
N TRP A 131 -10.07 29.54 -11.63
CA TRP A 131 -9.99 30.73 -12.49
C TRP A 131 -9.40 31.99 -11.82
N SER A 132 -9.53 32.13 -10.49
CA SER A 132 -9.02 33.25 -9.69
C SER A 132 -7.57 33.12 -9.22
N ALA A 133 -6.92 31.95 -9.35
CA ALA A 133 -5.56 31.72 -8.85
C ALA A 133 -4.49 32.44 -9.69
N LYS A 134 -4.80 32.83 -10.94
CA LYS A 134 -3.86 33.49 -11.85
C LYS A 134 -3.43 34.90 -11.46
N LEU A 135 -4.19 35.58 -10.59
CA LEU A 135 -3.89 36.96 -10.17
C LEU A 135 -3.02 37.07 -8.90
N ASP A 136 -3.06 36.08 -7.99
CA ASP A 136 -2.33 36.09 -6.71
C ASP A 136 -1.03 35.25 -6.74
N LEU A 137 -0.66 34.68 -7.91
CA LEU A 137 0.44 33.70 -8.05
C LEU A 137 1.85 34.29 -8.00
N ASP A 138 1.99 35.60 -8.25
CA ASP A 138 3.28 36.29 -8.45
C ASP A 138 3.84 36.99 -7.19
N ASP A 139 3.09 37.06 -6.06
CA ASP A 139 3.45 37.90 -4.90
C ASP A 139 3.89 37.15 -3.62
N PHE A 140 4.06 35.82 -3.64
CA PHE A 140 4.56 35.12 -2.45
C PHE A 140 6.09 35.26 -2.32
N VAL A 141 6.53 36.18 -1.46
CA VAL A 141 7.92 36.31 -1.01
C VAL A 141 7.99 35.88 0.46
N PRO A 142 8.80 34.87 0.82
CA PRO A 142 8.95 34.47 2.21
C PRO A 142 9.51 35.65 3.04
N PRO A 143 8.95 35.94 4.21
CA PRO A 143 9.41 37.07 5.03
C PRO A 143 10.81 36.78 5.57
N ASN A 144 11.62 37.83 5.80
CA ASN A 144 12.99 37.70 6.35
C ASN A 144 13.02 36.98 7.71
N GLN A 145 11.91 36.99 8.46
CA GLN A 145 11.71 36.24 9.68
C GLN A 145 10.24 35.82 9.79
N TYR A 146 9.98 34.65 10.39
CA TYR A 146 8.62 34.20 10.66
C TYR A 146 7.96 35.02 11.78
N THR A 147 6.71 35.42 11.60
CA THR A 147 6.00 36.32 12.52
C THR A 147 5.39 35.62 13.73
N SER A 148 5.15 34.31 13.66
CA SER A 148 4.56 33.55 14.76
C SER A 148 5.16 32.14 14.82
N MET A 149 5.37 31.65 16.05
CA MET A 149 5.81 30.29 16.31
C MET A 149 4.67 29.28 16.13
N LEU A 150 5.03 28.01 15.95
CA LEU A 150 4.08 26.89 15.94
C LEU A 150 4.05 26.25 17.33
N ASP A 151 2.88 26.29 17.97
CA ASP A 151 2.63 25.62 19.24
C ASP A 151 2.16 24.20 18.97
N TRP A 152 3.06 23.22 19.13
CA TRP A 152 2.79 21.82 18.84
C TRP A 152 2.09 21.13 20.02
N PHE A 153 0.81 20.84 19.85
CA PHE A 153 0.05 19.93 20.70
C PHE A 153 0.16 18.50 20.15
N ALA A 154 0.07 17.50 21.01
CA ALA A 154 0.05 16.10 20.64
C ALA A 154 -0.93 15.32 21.51
N VAL A 155 -1.78 14.51 20.87
CA VAL A 155 -2.69 13.61 21.59
C VAL A 155 -1.96 12.34 22.01
N ASP A 156 -2.23 11.87 23.23
CA ASP A 156 -1.79 10.57 23.72
C ASP A 156 -2.94 9.57 23.61
N LEU A 157 -2.75 8.58 22.73
CA LEU A 157 -3.73 7.55 22.40
C LEU A 157 -3.34 6.19 22.99
N GLU A 158 -2.50 6.20 24.04
CA GLU A 158 -2.04 5.03 24.80
C GLU A 158 -1.33 3.94 23.97
N GLY A 159 -0.85 4.30 22.77
CA GLY A 159 -0.20 3.32 21.89
C GLY A 159 -1.12 2.19 21.42
N GLU A 160 -2.44 2.42 21.33
CA GLU A 160 -3.37 1.39 20.86
C GLU A 160 -3.13 1.02 19.38
N HIS A 161 -3.32 -0.25 19.03
CA HIS A 161 -3.17 -0.77 17.66
C HIS A 161 -4.36 -0.43 16.74
N SER A 162 -4.54 0.86 16.46
CA SER A 162 -5.64 1.41 15.66
C SER A 162 -5.71 0.93 14.21
N ALA A 163 -4.62 0.42 13.62
CA ALA A 163 -4.66 -0.15 12.26
C ALA A 163 -5.39 -1.50 12.18
N MET A 164 -5.60 -2.15 13.33
CA MET A 164 -6.12 -3.52 13.42
C MET A 164 -7.57 -3.59 13.85
N ASP A 165 -8.14 -2.51 14.39
CA ASP A 165 -9.51 -2.49 14.90
C ASP A 165 -10.26 -1.19 14.58
N GLY A 166 -11.43 -1.33 13.94
CA GLY A 166 -12.27 -0.18 13.55
C GLY A 166 -12.84 0.61 14.72
N ARG A 167 -13.11 -0.04 15.86
CA ARG A 167 -13.64 0.63 17.07
C ARG A 167 -12.62 1.55 17.71
N ILE A 168 -11.34 1.16 17.69
CA ILE A 168 -10.24 1.97 18.21
C ILE A 168 -10.13 3.28 17.41
N LEU A 169 -10.20 3.22 16.08
CA LEU A 169 -10.21 4.43 15.24
C LEU A 169 -11.43 5.32 15.49
N GLU A 170 -12.57 4.68 15.73
CA GLU A 170 -13.78 5.22 16.36
C GLU A 170 -13.46 6.24 17.48
N GLU A 171 -12.95 5.67 18.56
CA GLU A 171 -12.65 6.35 19.83
C GLU A 171 -11.52 7.38 19.67
N HIS A 172 -10.50 7.08 18.85
CA HIS A 172 -9.43 8.04 18.52
C HIS A 172 -10.00 9.29 17.83
N THR A 173 -10.97 9.11 16.92
CA THR A 173 -11.62 10.23 16.23
C THR A 173 -12.41 11.11 17.20
N GLU A 174 -13.20 10.49 18.08
CA GLU A 174 -13.97 11.21 19.11
C GLU A 174 -13.06 12.03 20.02
N TYR A 175 -11.95 11.44 20.47
CA TYR A 175 -11.00 12.13 21.33
C TYR A 175 -10.24 13.25 20.62
N VAL A 176 -9.84 13.06 19.35
CA VAL A 176 -9.19 14.12 18.57
C VAL A 176 -10.13 15.33 18.38
N VAL A 177 -11.43 15.11 18.15
CA VAL A 177 -12.40 16.21 18.06
C VAL A 177 -12.47 16.98 19.38
N TYR A 178 -12.50 16.28 20.51
CA TYR A 178 -12.40 16.89 21.84
C TYR A 178 -11.10 17.68 22.02
N ALA A 179 -9.95 17.11 21.62
CA ALA A 179 -8.65 17.76 21.74
C ALA A 179 -8.59 19.07 20.94
N ILE A 180 -9.13 19.10 19.71
CA ILE A 180 -9.22 20.32 18.88
C ILE A 180 -9.97 21.43 19.63
N HIS A 181 -11.11 21.09 20.24
CA HIS A 181 -11.89 22.08 21.01
C HIS A 181 -11.12 22.54 22.25
N ARG A 182 -10.49 21.61 22.96
CA ARG A 182 -9.73 21.92 24.18
C ARG A 182 -8.55 22.85 23.90
N VAL A 183 -7.84 22.64 22.78
CA VAL A 183 -6.75 23.52 22.33
C VAL A 183 -7.27 24.94 22.11
N LEU A 184 -8.33 25.11 21.31
CA LEU A 184 -8.90 26.45 21.06
C LEU A 184 -9.40 27.13 22.34
N ASP A 185 -10.00 26.37 23.26
CA ASP A 185 -10.44 26.88 24.55
C ASP A 185 -9.25 27.27 25.44
N GLN A 186 -8.13 26.53 25.39
CA GLN A 186 -6.89 26.86 26.10
C GLN A 186 -6.33 28.22 25.65
N TYR A 187 -6.32 28.53 24.35
CA TYR A 187 -5.89 29.86 23.88
C TYR A 187 -6.76 30.99 24.41
N ARG A 188 -8.08 30.77 24.50
CA ARG A 188 -9.01 31.76 25.09
C ARG A 188 -8.72 31.97 26.57
N GLU A 189 -8.47 30.90 27.32
CA GLU A 189 -8.08 30.94 28.74
C GLU A 189 -6.76 31.71 28.92
N SER A 190 -5.75 31.40 28.12
CA SER A 190 -4.43 32.05 28.14
C SER A 190 -4.52 33.54 27.82
N ALA A 191 -5.27 33.94 26.78
CA ALA A 191 -5.49 35.34 26.45
C ALA A 191 -6.20 36.09 27.59
N THR A 192 -7.18 35.46 28.24
CA THR A 192 -7.88 36.03 29.40
C THR A 192 -6.96 36.18 30.62
N ALA A 193 -6.03 35.24 30.82
CA ALA A 193 -5.05 35.32 31.90
C ALA A 193 -4.05 36.48 31.69
N ARG A 194 -3.50 36.63 30.48
CA ARG A 194 -2.60 37.75 30.13
C ARG A 194 -3.28 39.11 30.31
N LEU A 195 -4.54 39.22 29.90
CA LEU A 195 -5.35 40.42 30.11
C LEU A 195 -5.51 40.80 31.59
N LYS A 196 -5.64 39.81 32.47
CA LYS A 196 -5.72 40.05 33.92
C LYS A 196 -4.38 40.47 34.53
N GLU A 197 -3.27 40.03 33.95
CA GLU A 197 -1.91 40.32 34.41
C GLU A 197 -1.36 41.65 33.84
N GLY A 198 -2.13 42.35 32.99
CA GLY A 198 -1.79 43.69 32.48
C GLY A 198 -0.93 43.71 31.22
N ASP A 199 -0.74 42.56 30.56
CA ASP A 199 -0.05 42.48 29.27
C ASP A 199 -0.92 43.06 28.14
N GLU A 200 -0.31 43.85 27.25
CA GLU A 200 -0.96 44.29 26.01
C GLU A 200 -1.34 43.07 25.15
N ILE A 201 -2.54 43.09 24.53
CA ILE A 201 -2.96 42.02 23.62
C ILE A 201 -2.17 42.12 22.31
N SER A 202 -0.95 41.61 22.32
CA SER A 202 -0.16 41.41 21.10
C SER A 202 -0.61 40.10 20.45
N GLY A 203 -1.51 40.16 19.47
CA GLY A 203 -1.86 39.03 18.59
C GLY A 203 -3.33 38.60 18.59
N SER A 204 -3.82 38.17 17.43
CA SER A 204 -5.19 37.67 17.24
C SER A 204 -5.37 36.24 17.75
N LEU A 205 -6.52 35.95 18.36
CA LEU A 205 -6.88 34.61 18.83
C LEU A 205 -7.01 33.62 17.66
N PRO A 206 -6.36 32.43 17.73
CA PRO A 206 -6.52 31.39 16.73
C PRO A 206 -7.98 30.92 16.61
N LYS A 207 -8.47 30.83 15.37
CA LYS A 207 -9.83 30.32 15.06
C LYS A 207 -9.83 28.85 14.66
N SER A 208 -8.69 28.35 14.20
CA SER A 208 -8.51 27.00 13.65
C SER A 208 -7.21 26.38 14.15
N VAL A 209 -7.15 25.05 14.08
CA VAL A 209 -5.98 24.23 14.43
C VAL A 209 -5.49 23.53 13.16
N ILE A 210 -4.18 23.58 12.91
CA ILE A 210 -3.57 22.80 11.83
C ILE A 210 -3.43 21.35 12.30
N LEU A 211 -3.93 20.38 11.54
CA LEU A 211 -3.80 18.97 11.90
C LEU A 211 -2.61 18.33 11.18
N VAL A 212 -1.75 17.64 11.92
CA VAL A 212 -0.66 16.84 11.37
C VAL A 212 -0.80 15.41 11.87
N GLY A 213 -1.16 14.47 11.00
CA GLY A 213 -1.37 13.08 11.39
C GLY A 213 -0.37 12.13 10.74
N HIS A 214 0.17 11.18 11.50
CA HIS A 214 1.04 10.13 10.98
C HIS A 214 0.30 8.79 10.88
N SER A 215 0.51 8.03 9.80
CA SER A 215 -0.06 6.69 9.64
C SER A 215 -1.57 6.70 9.87
N MET A 216 -2.10 5.85 10.75
CA MET A 216 -3.51 5.85 11.13
C MET A 216 -3.98 7.19 11.74
N GLY A 217 -3.10 7.96 12.37
CA GLY A 217 -3.40 9.29 12.91
C GLY A 217 -3.78 10.31 11.82
N GLY A 218 -3.25 10.19 10.60
CA GLY A 218 -3.69 11.02 9.48
C GLY A 218 -5.05 10.61 8.92
N PHE A 219 -5.40 9.32 9.01
CA PHE A 219 -6.77 8.88 8.73
C PHE A 219 -7.75 9.38 9.80
N VAL A 220 -7.37 9.32 11.09
CA VAL A 220 -8.14 9.89 12.21
C VAL A 220 -8.33 11.40 12.04
N ALA A 221 -7.29 12.13 11.61
CA ALA A 221 -7.39 13.57 11.30
C ALA A 221 -8.49 13.84 10.26
N ARG A 222 -8.54 13.05 9.19
CA ARG A 222 -9.60 13.16 8.17
C ARG A 222 -10.97 12.79 8.70
N ALA A 223 -11.07 11.75 9.53
CA ALA A 223 -12.32 11.35 10.15
C ALA A 223 -12.86 12.47 11.09
N ALA A 224 -11.96 13.15 11.81
CA ALA A 224 -12.31 14.26 12.71
C ALA A 224 -12.88 15.46 11.94
N VAL A 225 -12.35 15.79 10.76
CA VAL A 225 -12.82 16.91 9.92
C VAL A 225 -14.29 16.77 9.51
N VAL A 226 -14.75 15.55 9.23
CA VAL A 226 -16.15 15.27 8.85
C VAL A 226 -17.01 14.83 10.03
N HIS A 227 -16.49 14.92 11.26
CA HIS A 227 -17.20 14.51 12.45
C HIS A 227 -18.35 15.48 12.78
N PRO A 228 -19.57 15.00 13.10
CA PRO A 228 -20.75 15.85 13.28
C PRO A 228 -20.64 16.86 14.44
N HIS A 229 -19.79 16.57 15.43
CA HIS A 229 -19.59 17.44 16.59
C HIS A 229 -18.43 18.44 16.45
N LEU A 230 -17.70 18.46 15.32
CA LEU A 230 -16.62 19.43 15.12
C LEU A 230 -17.19 20.85 14.96
N ARG A 231 -16.60 21.83 15.68
CA ARG A 231 -16.93 23.26 15.53
C ARG A 231 -16.62 23.70 14.08
N LYS A 232 -17.50 24.50 13.47
CA LYS A 232 -17.31 24.99 12.09
C LYS A 232 -16.00 25.77 11.97
N SER A 233 -15.26 25.54 10.88
CA SER A 233 -13.97 26.19 10.59
C SER A 233 -12.88 25.99 11.66
N ALA A 234 -13.05 25.02 12.58
CA ALA A 234 -12.02 24.71 13.57
C ALA A 234 -10.78 24.03 12.96
N VAL A 235 -10.88 23.52 11.74
CA VAL A 235 -9.78 22.92 10.98
C VAL A 235 -9.88 23.37 9.54
N GLU A 236 -8.79 23.95 9.01
CA GLU A 236 -8.73 24.44 7.62
C GLU A 236 -7.56 23.84 6.81
N THR A 237 -6.58 23.27 7.50
CA THR A 237 -5.37 22.69 6.88
C THR A 237 -5.03 21.38 7.57
N VAL A 238 -4.83 20.33 6.78
CA VAL A 238 -4.44 19.00 7.23
C VAL A 238 -3.21 18.55 6.45
N ILE A 239 -2.17 18.12 7.15
CA ILE A 239 -1.01 17.44 6.56
C ILE A 239 -0.99 16.02 7.10
N THR A 240 -0.89 15.04 6.21
CA THR A 240 -0.83 13.63 6.61
C THR A 240 0.46 12.99 6.15
N LEU A 241 1.14 12.28 7.05
CA LEU A 241 2.43 11.63 6.81
C LEU A 241 2.23 10.12 6.75
N SER A 242 2.58 9.48 5.63
CA SER A 242 2.44 8.04 5.38
C SER A 242 1.09 7.47 5.83
N SER A 243 -0.01 8.17 5.54
CA SER A 243 -1.34 7.84 6.07
C SER A 243 -2.20 7.08 5.05
N PRO A 244 -2.79 5.92 5.40
CA PRO A 244 -3.59 5.15 4.45
C PRO A 244 -4.99 5.75 4.32
N HIS A 245 -5.27 6.40 3.19
CA HIS A 245 -6.52 7.11 2.88
C HIS A 245 -7.52 6.27 2.07
N GLN A 246 -7.05 5.48 1.11
CA GLN A 246 -7.92 4.72 0.21
C GLN A 246 -8.61 3.54 0.90
N SER A 247 -7.85 2.80 1.71
CA SER A 247 -8.31 1.61 2.42
C SER A 247 -7.39 1.27 3.59
N PRO A 248 -7.83 0.48 4.57
CA PRO A 248 -6.95 0.01 5.64
C PRO A 248 -5.77 -0.80 5.05
N PRO A 249 -4.55 -0.73 5.62
CA PRO A 249 -3.44 -1.58 5.21
C PRO A 249 -3.76 -3.07 5.31
N VAL A 250 -4.56 -3.43 6.32
CA VAL A 250 -5.00 -4.80 6.60
C VAL A 250 -6.54 -4.83 6.64
N ALA A 251 -7.18 -4.87 5.47
CA ALA A 251 -8.63 -4.83 5.32
C ALA A 251 -9.33 -6.17 5.64
N LEU A 252 -9.05 -6.75 6.82
CA LEU A 252 -9.56 -8.06 7.23
C LEU A 252 -10.83 -8.00 8.09
N GLN A 253 -10.98 -6.97 8.93
CA GLN A 253 -12.17 -6.79 9.77
C GLN A 253 -13.28 -6.01 9.04
N PRO A 254 -14.55 -6.44 9.10
CA PRO A 254 -15.66 -5.75 8.44
C PRO A 254 -15.90 -4.32 8.92
N SER A 255 -15.96 -4.08 10.24
CA SER A 255 -16.18 -2.74 10.81
C SER A 255 -15.11 -1.73 10.37
N LEU A 256 -13.84 -2.12 10.38
CA LEU A 256 -12.71 -1.30 9.92
C LEU A 256 -12.89 -0.90 8.44
N GLY A 257 -13.22 -1.86 7.57
CA GLY A 257 -13.49 -1.58 6.16
C GLY A 257 -14.70 -0.66 5.94
N HIS A 258 -15.75 -0.80 6.76
CA HIS A 258 -16.93 0.07 6.71
C HIS A 258 -16.64 1.50 7.16
N PHE A 259 -15.83 1.69 8.20
CA PHE A 259 -15.48 3.03 8.69
C PHE A 259 -14.72 3.83 7.62
N TYR A 260 -13.76 3.20 6.94
CA TYR A 260 -13.07 3.79 5.78
C TYR A 260 -14.02 4.22 4.66
N LEU A 261 -14.96 3.34 4.29
CA LEU A 261 -15.95 3.66 3.26
C LEU A 261 -16.85 4.82 3.66
N GLN A 262 -17.24 4.91 4.94
CA GLN A 262 -18.04 6.01 5.47
C GLN A 262 -17.28 7.33 5.39
N VAL A 263 -16.05 7.41 5.93
CA VAL A 263 -15.24 8.64 5.91
C VAL A 263 -14.98 9.09 4.47
N ASN A 264 -14.58 8.18 3.57
CA ASN A 264 -14.34 8.54 2.17
C ASN A 264 -15.60 9.04 1.47
N LYS A 265 -16.78 8.49 1.78
CA LYS A 265 -18.06 8.96 1.25
C LYS A 265 -18.42 10.35 1.76
N GLU A 266 -18.20 10.65 3.03
CA GLU A 266 -18.46 11.98 3.59
C GLU A 266 -17.54 13.05 2.99
N TRP A 267 -16.26 12.74 2.78
CA TRP A 267 -15.34 13.63 2.07
C TRP A 267 -15.79 13.89 0.63
N LEU A 268 -16.17 12.84 -0.12
CA LEU A 268 -16.70 12.97 -1.48
C LEU A 268 -17.96 13.86 -1.53
N ASN A 269 -18.90 13.63 -0.61
CA ASN A 269 -20.13 14.41 -0.51
C ASN A 269 -19.85 15.86 -0.09
N GLY A 270 -18.79 16.10 0.70
CA GLY A 270 -18.38 17.41 1.19
C GLY A 270 -17.90 18.38 0.09
N TYR A 271 -17.56 17.87 -1.09
CA TYR A 271 -17.23 18.66 -2.28
C TYR A 271 -18.30 18.62 -3.39
N GLY A 272 -19.27 17.70 -3.29
CA GLY A 272 -20.34 17.55 -4.28
C GLY A 272 -21.31 18.74 -4.27
N VAL A 273 -21.46 19.43 -5.41
CA VAL A 273 -22.54 20.39 -5.62
C VAL A 273 -23.86 19.60 -5.68
N LYS A 274 -24.74 19.77 -4.68
CA LYS A 274 -26.11 19.27 -4.80
C LYS A 274 -26.79 20.07 -5.91
N SER A 275 -26.91 19.47 -7.10
CA SER A 275 -27.82 19.93 -8.18
C SER A 275 -29.27 19.79 -7.73
N SER A 276 -29.68 20.61 -6.79
CA SER A 276 -31.09 20.92 -6.54
C SER A 276 -31.29 22.38 -6.93
N SER A 277 -32.18 22.59 -7.89
CA SER A 277 -32.43 23.81 -8.68
C SER A 277 -32.98 25.01 -7.89
N SER A 278 -32.51 25.23 -6.67
CA SER A 278 -32.85 26.40 -5.85
C SER A 278 -31.55 27.10 -5.45
N ALA A 279 -31.22 28.13 -6.22
CA ALA A 279 -30.08 29.01 -6.05
C ALA A 279 -30.12 29.72 -4.69
N HIS A 280 -29.27 29.27 -3.76
CA HIS A 280 -28.59 30.12 -2.80
C HIS A 280 -27.17 29.56 -2.59
N HIS A 281 -26.17 30.44 -2.70
CA HIS A 281 -24.74 30.16 -2.55
C HIS A 281 -24.37 29.64 -1.15
N ASN A 282 -24.75 28.40 -0.83
CA ASN A 282 -24.22 27.72 0.34
C ASN A 282 -22.92 27.03 -0.07
N SER A 283 -21.79 27.62 0.33
CA SER A 283 -20.45 27.01 0.24
C SER A 283 -20.50 25.56 0.74
N THR A 284 -19.90 24.64 0.00
CA THR A 284 -19.88 23.23 0.38
C THR A 284 -19.16 23.06 1.74
N PRO A 285 -19.52 22.06 2.57
CA PRO A 285 -18.99 21.95 3.93
C PRO A 285 -17.46 21.91 4.03
N LEU A 286 -16.77 21.39 3.02
CA LEU A 286 -15.31 21.25 2.98
C LEU A 286 -14.60 22.26 2.07
N SER A 287 -15.31 23.29 1.55
CA SER A 287 -14.73 24.27 0.60
C SER A 287 -13.58 25.10 1.17
N HIS A 288 -13.42 25.12 2.49
CA HIS A 288 -12.39 25.88 3.21
C HIS A 288 -11.26 24.98 3.73
N VAL A 289 -11.31 23.67 3.49
CA VAL A 289 -10.33 22.71 4.01
C VAL A 289 -9.37 22.28 2.92
N ILE A 290 -8.07 22.33 3.21
CA ILE A 290 -7.02 21.76 2.36
C ILE A 290 -6.39 20.57 3.04
N ILE A 291 -6.06 19.55 2.24
CA ILE A 291 -5.29 18.41 2.71
C ILE A 291 -4.12 18.08 1.79
N VAL A 292 -2.94 17.90 2.36
CA VAL A 292 -1.74 17.41 1.66
C VAL A 292 -1.30 16.08 2.27
N SER A 293 -1.13 15.07 1.42
CA SER A 293 -0.64 13.76 1.82
C SER A 293 0.81 13.58 1.37
N VAL A 294 1.71 13.34 2.33
CA VAL A 294 3.13 13.04 2.09
C VAL A 294 3.37 11.57 2.39
N PHE A 295 3.97 10.81 1.47
CA PHE A 295 4.28 9.39 1.68
C PHE A 295 5.77 9.10 1.55
N GLY A 296 6.27 8.12 2.31
CA GLY A 296 7.70 7.80 2.42
C GLY A 296 8.34 7.12 1.20
N GLY A 297 7.58 6.76 0.18
CA GLY A 297 8.08 6.09 -1.02
C GLY A 297 8.29 4.58 -0.83
N ILE A 298 9.26 4.01 -1.54
CA ILE A 298 9.41 2.56 -1.68
C ILE A 298 9.84 1.82 -0.40
N HIS A 299 10.49 2.48 0.55
CA HIS A 299 10.90 1.85 1.81
C HIS A 299 9.77 1.82 2.84
N ASP A 300 8.65 2.50 2.59
CA ASP A 300 7.43 2.34 3.39
C ASP A 300 6.69 1.08 2.94
N TYR A 301 6.89 -0.03 3.65
CA TYR A 301 6.22 -1.30 3.36
C TYR A 301 4.80 -1.39 3.93
N GLN A 302 4.43 -0.50 4.86
CA GLN A 302 3.15 -0.53 5.53
C GLN A 302 2.10 0.27 4.78
N VAL A 303 2.47 1.48 4.32
CA VAL A 303 1.57 2.41 3.64
C VAL A 303 2.20 2.84 2.31
N ARG A 304 1.89 2.09 1.27
CA ARG A 304 2.31 2.36 -0.12
C ARG A 304 1.62 3.60 -0.70
N SER A 305 2.22 4.17 -1.74
CA SER A 305 1.72 5.34 -2.49
C SER A 305 0.21 5.27 -2.79
N LYS A 306 -0.28 4.12 -3.27
CA LYS A 306 -1.69 3.94 -3.61
C LYS A 306 -2.61 4.04 -2.40
N LEU A 307 -2.19 3.53 -1.23
CA LEU A 307 -2.96 3.68 0.01
C LEU A 307 -2.93 5.12 0.49
N ALA A 308 -1.79 5.80 0.35
CA ALA A 308 -1.60 7.20 0.77
C ALA A 308 -2.18 8.25 -0.19
N SER A 309 -2.65 7.85 -1.37
CA SER A 309 -3.22 8.74 -2.36
C SER A 309 -4.59 9.29 -1.93
N LEU A 310 -4.82 10.57 -2.21
CA LEU A 310 -6.11 11.25 -2.06
C LEU A 310 -6.98 11.21 -3.33
N ASP A 311 -6.52 10.55 -4.39
CA ASP A 311 -7.20 10.53 -5.68
C ASP A 311 -8.59 9.91 -5.57
N GLY A 312 -9.58 10.55 -6.19
CA GLY A 312 -10.97 10.11 -6.11
C GLY A 312 -11.61 10.26 -4.72
N ILE A 313 -10.95 10.96 -3.79
CA ILE A 313 -11.49 11.34 -2.48
C ILE A 313 -11.53 12.87 -2.35
N VAL A 314 -10.43 13.54 -2.73
CA VAL A 314 -10.26 15.00 -2.65
C VAL A 314 -10.00 15.56 -4.05
N PRO A 315 -10.69 16.64 -4.48
CA PRO A 315 -10.41 17.25 -5.77
C PRO A 315 -9.03 17.95 -5.76
N PRO A 316 -8.31 18.01 -6.91
CA PRO A 316 -6.98 18.65 -6.99
C PRO A 316 -6.95 20.12 -6.56
N SER A 317 -8.10 20.80 -6.57
CA SER A 317 -8.24 22.20 -6.11
C SER A 317 -8.18 22.38 -4.59
N HIS A 318 -8.28 21.29 -3.81
CA HIS A 318 -8.29 21.33 -2.34
C HIS A 318 -7.25 20.38 -1.72
N GLY A 319 -6.37 19.78 -2.51
CA GLY A 319 -5.35 18.90 -1.97
C GLY A 319 -4.55 18.15 -3.02
N PHE A 320 -3.42 17.61 -2.58
CA PHE A 320 -2.58 16.75 -3.43
C PHE A 320 -1.78 15.74 -2.61
N THR A 321 -1.26 14.73 -3.31
CA THR A 321 -0.34 13.74 -2.75
C THR A 321 1.07 13.98 -3.29
N VAL A 322 2.10 13.89 -2.44
CA VAL A 322 3.51 14.05 -2.82
C VAL A 322 4.37 12.96 -2.18
N GLY A 323 5.27 12.35 -2.95
CA GLY A 323 6.22 11.37 -2.43
C GLY A 323 7.47 12.06 -1.91
N SER A 324 8.02 11.59 -0.79
CA SER A 324 9.27 12.12 -0.22
C SER A 324 10.44 12.05 -1.20
N THR A 325 10.43 11.09 -2.12
CA THR A 325 11.39 10.93 -3.23
C THR A 325 11.31 12.05 -4.27
N SER A 326 10.16 12.74 -4.35
CA SER A 326 9.90 13.84 -5.29
C SER A 326 9.87 15.23 -4.64
N MET A 327 9.91 15.25 -3.29
CA MET A 327 9.70 16.45 -2.49
C MET A 327 10.97 17.32 -2.48
N LYS A 328 10.80 18.63 -2.69
CA LYS A 328 11.89 19.63 -2.71
C LYS A 328 12.73 19.49 -1.43
N ASN A 329 14.06 19.51 -1.57
CA ASN A 329 15.05 19.36 -0.49
C ASN A 329 15.06 18.01 0.26
N VAL A 330 14.27 17.01 -0.14
CA VAL A 330 14.21 15.71 0.56
C VAL A 330 14.72 14.56 -0.28
N TRP A 331 14.09 14.29 -1.43
CA TRP A 331 14.55 13.33 -2.45
C TRP A 331 14.97 11.95 -1.94
N LEU A 332 14.33 11.47 -0.87
CA LEU A 332 14.69 10.22 -0.21
C LEU A 332 13.47 9.35 0.01
N SER A 333 13.65 8.06 -0.22
CA SER A 333 12.72 7.03 0.22
C SER A 333 13.03 6.65 1.67
N MET A 334 12.01 6.53 2.49
CA MET A 334 12.11 6.34 3.93
C MET A 334 11.16 5.26 4.42
N GLU A 335 11.56 4.58 5.49
CA GLU A 335 10.71 3.62 6.19
C GLU A 335 9.51 4.31 6.83
N HIS A 336 8.47 3.52 7.15
CA HIS A 336 7.19 4.02 7.64
C HIS A 336 7.27 4.95 8.85
N GLN A 337 8.16 4.66 9.80
CA GLN A 337 8.39 5.51 10.98
C GLN A 337 9.44 6.59 10.74
N ALA A 338 10.39 6.36 9.81
CA ALA A 338 11.48 7.29 9.54
C ALA A 338 10.99 8.64 9.04
N ILE A 339 9.81 8.70 8.42
CA ILE A 339 9.14 9.95 8.05
C ILE A 339 8.97 10.95 9.21
N LEU A 340 9.00 10.51 10.47
CA LEU A 340 8.85 11.38 11.62
C LEU A 340 10.15 11.95 12.19
N TRP A 341 11.31 11.41 11.83
CA TRP A 341 12.60 11.86 12.36
C TRP A 341 13.64 12.11 11.27
N CYS A 342 13.24 11.90 10.01
CA CYS A 342 14.09 12.15 8.89
C CYS A 342 14.32 13.65 8.72
N ASN A 343 15.51 14.14 9.07
CA ASN A 343 15.78 15.56 9.25
C ASN A 343 15.46 16.38 7.99
N GLN A 344 15.86 15.89 6.81
CA GLN A 344 15.55 16.54 5.54
C GLN A 344 14.04 16.83 5.36
N LEU A 345 13.19 15.84 5.70
CA LEU A 345 11.74 15.98 5.62
C LEU A 345 11.18 16.87 6.73
N VAL A 346 11.64 16.66 7.96
CA VAL A 346 11.16 17.38 9.13
C VAL A 346 11.46 18.87 9.02
N VAL A 347 12.66 19.26 8.57
CA VAL A 347 13.03 20.65 8.28
C VAL A 347 12.13 21.23 7.19
N GLN A 348 11.97 20.53 6.07
CA GLN A 348 11.14 21.03 4.97
C GLN A 348 9.68 21.24 5.38
N LEU A 349 9.10 20.31 6.16
CA LEU A 349 7.74 20.43 6.69
C LEU A 349 7.60 21.57 7.70
N SER A 350 8.59 21.76 8.58
CA SER A 350 8.58 22.82 9.60
C SER A 350 8.57 24.20 8.95
N HIS A 351 9.47 24.44 7.98
CA HIS A 351 9.47 25.68 7.19
C HIS A 351 8.20 25.84 6.36
N THR A 352 7.63 24.76 5.83
CA THR A 352 6.37 24.81 5.06
C THR A 352 5.21 25.29 5.93
N LEU A 353 5.08 24.77 7.16
CA LEU A 353 4.03 25.16 8.08
C LEU A 353 4.16 26.61 8.54
N LEU A 354 5.39 27.06 8.84
CA LEU A 354 5.66 28.46 9.20
C LEU A 354 5.33 29.42 8.02
N SER A 355 5.60 29.01 6.78
CA SER A 355 5.28 29.78 5.57
C SER A 355 3.77 29.90 5.27
N LEU A 356 2.91 29.16 5.96
CA LEU A 356 1.44 29.30 5.83
C LEU A 356 0.87 30.48 6.62
N ILE A 357 1.67 31.08 7.50
CA ILE A 357 1.26 32.14 8.41
C ILE A 357 1.35 33.47 7.65
N ASP A 358 0.27 34.23 7.69
CA ASP A 358 0.21 35.58 7.15
C ASP A 358 1.00 36.52 8.06
N SER A 359 1.97 37.24 7.48
CA SER A 359 2.81 38.18 8.21
C SER A 359 2.02 39.36 8.79
N GLU A 360 0.88 39.73 8.20
CA GLU A 360 0.06 40.84 8.66
C GLU A 360 -0.79 40.47 9.89
N THR A 361 -1.30 39.23 9.94
CA THR A 361 -2.24 38.79 10.98
C THR A 361 -1.63 37.89 12.04
N GLY A 362 -0.50 37.23 11.75
CA GLY A 362 0.08 36.18 12.61
C GLY A 362 -0.75 34.89 12.62
N LEU A 363 -1.74 34.74 11.74
CA LEU A 363 -2.58 33.55 11.60
C LEU A 363 -2.38 32.89 10.22
N PRO A 364 -2.75 31.60 10.06
CA PRO A 364 -2.74 30.97 8.73
C PRO A 364 -3.58 31.75 7.71
N PHE A 365 -3.14 31.80 6.44
CA PHE A 365 -3.88 32.47 5.37
C PHE A 365 -5.34 31.99 5.27
N GLU A 366 -6.31 32.89 5.22
CA GLU A 366 -7.74 32.54 5.17
C GLU A 366 -8.17 31.87 3.85
N ARG A 367 -7.58 32.26 2.72
CA ARG A 367 -7.97 31.74 1.40
C ARG A 367 -7.34 30.37 1.13
N PRO A 368 -8.14 29.34 0.78
CA PRO A 368 -7.60 28.02 0.53
C PRO A 368 -6.65 27.98 -0.68
N GLN A 369 -6.91 28.76 -1.72
CA GLN A 369 -6.06 28.81 -2.91
C GLN A 369 -4.65 29.31 -2.58
N LYS A 370 -4.52 30.32 -1.70
CA LYS A 370 -3.22 30.86 -1.27
C LYS A 370 -2.42 29.83 -0.47
N ARG A 371 -3.07 29.12 0.47
CA ARG A 371 -2.45 28.02 1.22
C ARG A 371 -1.98 26.88 0.29
N LEU A 372 -2.79 26.51 -0.71
CA LEU A 372 -2.43 25.47 -1.68
C LEU A 372 -1.21 25.87 -2.53
N VAL A 373 -1.12 27.13 -2.95
CA VAL A 373 0.05 27.66 -3.68
C VAL A 373 1.31 27.56 -2.83
N VAL A 374 1.25 27.99 -1.56
CA VAL A 374 2.39 27.89 -0.62
C VAL A 374 2.82 26.43 -0.45
N LEU A 375 1.87 25.53 -0.18
CA LEU A 375 2.15 24.09 -0.05
C LEU A 375 2.77 23.50 -1.31
N SER A 376 2.29 23.88 -2.50
CA SER A 376 2.83 23.41 -3.78
C SER A 376 4.27 23.90 -4.00
N LYS A 377 4.53 25.20 -3.82
CA LYS A 377 5.86 25.81 -4.00
C LYS A 377 6.89 25.25 -3.01
N MET A 378 6.48 25.03 -1.76
CA MET A 378 7.36 24.53 -0.70
C MET A 378 7.62 23.02 -0.82
N LEU A 379 6.64 22.21 -1.24
CA LEU A 379 6.79 20.74 -1.20
C LEU A 379 7.14 20.12 -2.55
N ARG A 380 6.62 20.61 -3.68
CA ARG A 380 6.84 19.98 -4.99
C ARG A 380 8.14 20.48 -5.65
N SER A 381 8.80 19.60 -6.41
CA SER A 381 9.93 19.96 -7.27
C SER A 381 9.46 20.48 -8.63
N GLY A 382 10.25 21.36 -9.27
CA GLY A 382 10.01 21.82 -10.64
C GLY A 382 10.32 20.78 -11.72
N LEU A 383 10.97 19.65 -11.35
CA LEU A 383 11.49 18.66 -12.30
C LEU A 383 10.39 18.07 -13.20
N PRO A 384 9.22 17.62 -12.69
CA PRO A 384 8.22 17.03 -13.56
C PRO A 384 7.62 18.03 -14.57
N GLN A 385 7.74 19.34 -14.34
CA GLN A 385 7.30 20.38 -15.28
C GLN A 385 8.32 20.56 -16.41
N SER A 386 9.62 20.56 -16.10
CA SER A 386 10.72 20.62 -17.08
C SER A 386 10.67 19.46 -18.07
N PHE A 387 10.30 18.28 -17.60
CA PHE A 387 10.18 17.06 -18.43
C PHE A 387 8.81 16.89 -19.10
N ASN A 388 7.87 17.83 -18.93
CA ASN A 388 6.48 17.75 -19.39
C ASN A 388 5.70 16.52 -18.88
N TRP A 389 6.17 15.84 -17.83
CA TRP A 389 5.51 14.65 -17.27
C TRP A 389 4.14 14.95 -16.63
N MET A 390 3.91 16.18 -16.19
CA MET A 390 2.61 16.62 -15.65
C MET A 390 1.58 17.03 -16.72
N ARG A 391 1.94 17.14 -18.01
CA ARG A 391 1.00 17.59 -19.07
C ARG A 391 0.21 16.47 -19.75
N GLN A 392 0.39 15.21 -19.36
CA GLN A 392 -0.15 14.05 -20.07
C GLN A 392 -1.53 13.52 -19.60
N ALA A 393 -2.23 14.20 -18.68
CA ALA A 393 -3.63 13.89 -18.41
C ALA A 393 -4.56 14.61 -19.40
N GLU A 394 -4.77 13.97 -20.55
CA GLU A 394 -5.74 14.18 -21.65
C GLU A 394 -6.17 15.61 -22.05
N PRO A 395 -5.96 16.00 -23.33
CA PRO A 395 -6.87 16.89 -24.04
C PRO A 395 -8.01 16.04 -24.62
N HIS A 396 -9.15 15.95 -23.92
CA HIS A 396 -10.39 15.65 -24.62
C HIS A 396 -10.69 16.85 -25.52
N GLU A 397 -10.60 16.64 -26.84
CA GLU A 397 -11.07 17.57 -27.87
C GLU A 397 -12.52 17.98 -27.57
N SER A 398 -12.67 19.10 -26.88
CA SER A 398 -13.88 19.90 -26.94
C SER A 398 -13.52 21.09 -27.80
N SER A 399 -13.95 21.00 -29.05
CA SER A 399 -14.03 22.10 -30.01
C SER A 399 -14.92 23.20 -29.43
N VAL A 400 -14.36 24.01 -28.53
CA VAL A 400 -14.99 25.27 -28.13
C VAL A 400 -14.81 26.23 -29.30
N LEU A 401 -15.92 26.37 -30.02
CA LEU A 401 -16.17 27.37 -31.03
C LEU A 401 -15.89 28.76 -30.43
N VAL A 402 -14.67 29.28 -30.62
CA VAL A 402 -14.35 30.67 -30.29
C VAL A 402 -15.04 31.53 -31.34
N SER A 403 -16.17 32.14 -30.95
CA SER A 403 -16.75 33.23 -31.73
C SER A 403 -15.72 34.36 -31.81
N LYS A 404 -15.49 34.81 -33.04
CA LYS A 404 -14.78 36.05 -33.31
C LYS A 404 -15.64 37.19 -32.77
N ASP A 405 -15.34 37.69 -31.59
CA ASP A 405 -15.66 39.08 -31.25
C ASP A 405 -14.37 39.88 -31.07
N LYS A 406 -14.16 40.76 -32.05
CA LYS A 406 -13.18 41.83 -32.04
C LYS A 406 -13.65 42.89 -31.05
N ASN A 407 -12.69 43.40 -30.28
CA ASN A 407 -12.68 44.68 -29.54
C ASN A 407 -12.80 44.57 -28.02
N SER A 408 -11.66 44.43 -27.36
CA SER A 408 -11.30 45.27 -26.20
C SER A 408 -9.81 45.14 -25.93
N VAL A 409 -9.06 46.14 -26.38
CA VAL A 409 -7.66 46.37 -26.05
C VAL A 409 -7.60 46.93 -24.64
N VAL A 410 -7.17 46.12 -23.67
CA VAL A 410 -6.52 46.60 -22.44
C VAL A 410 -5.37 45.64 -22.17
N GLY A 411 -4.15 46.12 -22.41
CA GLY A 411 -2.94 45.34 -22.19
C GLY A 411 -2.65 45.19 -20.70
N SER A 412 -2.69 43.97 -20.19
CA SER A 412 -1.99 43.62 -18.95
C SER A 412 -0.61 43.08 -19.34
N GLN A 413 0.41 43.93 -19.19
CA GLN A 413 1.79 43.46 -19.11
C GLN A 413 1.89 42.48 -17.93
N SER A 414 1.96 41.19 -18.24
CA SER A 414 2.35 40.12 -17.32
C SER A 414 3.77 40.43 -16.83
N ARG A 415 3.90 41.10 -15.68
CA ARG A 415 5.18 41.29 -15.00
C ARG A 415 5.55 39.98 -14.30
N SER A 416 6.15 39.06 -15.06
CA SER A 416 6.86 37.89 -14.54
C SER A 416 8.00 38.36 -13.62
N LEU A 417 7.86 38.18 -12.31
CA LEU A 417 8.93 38.34 -11.34
C LEU A 417 9.91 37.15 -11.45
N SER A 418 10.95 37.26 -12.28
CA SER A 418 12.09 36.31 -12.27
C SER A 418 13.33 36.77 -13.07
N HIS A 419 13.65 38.06 -13.08
CA HIS A 419 14.99 38.48 -13.54
C HIS A 419 16.01 38.22 -12.43
N CYS A 420 17.17 37.63 -12.76
CA CYS A 420 18.27 37.52 -11.81
C CYS A 420 18.60 38.91 -11.22
N PRO A 421 18.78 39.04 -9.89
CA PRO A 421 18.94 40.35 -9.29
C PRO A 421 20.17 41.08 -9.87
N PRO A 422 20.07 42.40 -10.12
CA PRO A 422 21.16 43.20 -10.68
C PRO A 422 22.31 43.40 -9.69
N SER A 423 22.10 43.12 -8.40
CA SER A 423 23.08 43.26 -7.32
C SER A 423 24.25 42.29 -7.38
N ILE A 424 24.15 41.21 -8.17
CA ILE A 424 25.27 40.31 -8.41
C ILE A 424 26.14 40.95 -9.49
N HIS A 425 27.32 41.44 -9.13
CA HIS A 425 28.30 41.98 -10.08
C HIS A 425 28.87 40.85 -10.93
N TRP A 426 28.40 40.75 -12.17
CA TRP A 426 29.09 40.00 -13.23
C TRP A 426 30.11 40.95 -13.86
N ALA A 427 31.34 40.49 -14.07
CA ALA A 427 32.37 41.32 -14.71
C ALA A 427 31.79 41.93 -16.00
N GLU A 428 31.78 43.26 -16.11
CA GLU A 428 31.37 43.95 -17.33
C GLU A 428 32.24 43.45 -18.48
N ASP A 429 31.60 43.17 -19.62
CA ASP A 429 32.14 42.61 -20.87
C ASP A 429 33.64 42.90 -21.11
N SER A 430 34.52 42.18 -20.42
CA SER A 430 35.94 42.22 -20.68
C SER A 430 36.13 41.42 -21.96
N LEU A 431 36.34 42.14 -23.07
CA LEU A 431 36.59 41.65 -24.43
C LEU A 431 37.74 40.62 -24.55
N GLU A 432 38.36 40.20 -23.45
CA GLU A 432 39.32 39.10 -23.37
C GLU A 432 38.62 37.73 -23.48
N ARG A 433 38.29 37.41 -24.75
CA ARG A 433 38.06 36.09 -25.36
C ARG A 433 36.86 35.27 -24.87
N ASP A 434 35.68 35.67 -25.34
CA ASP A 434 34.53 34.76 -25.51
C ASP A 434 34.94 33.49 -26.26
N LEU A 435 34.44 32.34 -25.80
CA LEU A 435 34.74 31.02 -26.38
C LEU A 435 33.61 30.61 -27.31
N PHE A 436 33.88 30.54 -28.62
CA PHE A 436 32.92 30.03 -29.60
C PHE A 436 33.04 28.51 -29.71
N ILE A 437 31.98 27.81 -29.31
CA ILE A 437 31.92 26.36 -29.31
C ILE A 437 31.45 25.88 -30.69
N GLN A 438 32.28 25.06 -31.34
CA GLN A 438 31.99 24.51 -32.67
C GLN A 438 31.33 23.12 -32.63
N GLY A 439 31.49 22.40 -31.52
CA GLY A 439 30.87 21.09 -31.30
C GLY A 439 29.46 21.19 -30.72
N THR A 440 28.72 20.07 -30.79
CA THR A 440 27.37 19.97 -30.21
C THR A 440 27.40 19.89 -28.68
N THR A 441 28.51 19.43 -28.10
CA THR A 441 28.77 19.35 -26.66
C THR A 441 29.61 20.53 -26.19
N VAL A 442 29.25 21.12 -25.05
CA VAL A 442 30.00 22.17 -24.35
C VAL A 442 30.32 21.74 -22.92
N THR A 443 31.53 22.02 -22.46
CA THR A 443 32.00 21.68 -21.11
C THR A 443 32.53 22.94 -20.41
N VAL A 444 32.16 23.11 -19.15
CA VAL A 444 32.61 24.21 -18.29
C VAL A 444 33.48 23.62 -17.19
N LEU A 445 34.80 23.79 -17.30
CA LEU A 445 35.80 23.16 -16.40
C LEU A 445 36.32 24.07 -15.28
N ALA A 446 36.09 25.38 -15.36
CA ALA A 446 36.60 26.35 -14.39
C ALA A 446 35.74 27.62 -14.36
N MET A 447 35.71 28.31 -13.20
CA MET A 447 35.03 29.62 -13.00
C MET A 447 35.88 30.74 -13.61
N ASP A 448 36.32 30.54 -14.85
CA ASP A 448 37.26 31.39 -15.60
C ASP A 448 36.64 32.72 -16.05
N GLY A 449 35.35 32.95 -15.76
CA GLY A 449 34.61 34.15 -16.13
C GLY A 449 34.30 34.27 -17.63
N ARG A 450 34.71 33.31 -18.47
CA ARG A 450 34.55 33.43 -19.93
C ARG A 450 33.14 33.07 -20.38
N ARG A 451 32.60 33.79 -21.38
CA ARG A 451 31.28 33.46 -21.95
C ARG A 451 31.43 32.43 -23.07
N ARG A 452 30.60 31.40 -23.07
CA ARG A 452 30.55 30.37 -24.13
C ARG A 452 29.46 30.73 -25.12
N TRP A 453 29.80 30.87 -26.40
CA TRP A 453 28.89 31.18 -27.49
C TRP A 453 28.63 29.96 -28.35
N MET A 454 27.36 29.69 -28.62
CA MET A 454 26.89 28.56 -29.43
C MET A 454 25.89 29.06 -30.47
N ASP A 455 26.06 28.61 -31.71
CA ASP A 455 25.14 28.93 -32.81
C ASP A 455 24.03 27.87 -32.87
N ILE A 456 22.81 28.26 -32.49
CA ILE A 456 21.65 27.36 -32.36
C ILE A 456 21.33 26.70 -33.70
N LYS A 457 21.39 27.45 -34.82
CA LYS A 457 21.00 26.90 -36.13
C LYS A 457 22.08 25.97 -36.69
N LYS A 458 23.36 26.27 -36.43
CA LYS A 458 24.48 25.44 -36.88
C LYS A 458 24.59 24.16 -36.05
N LEU A 459 24.46 24.25 -34.73
CA LEU A 459 24.62 23.10 -33.83
C LEU A 459 23.35 22.24 -33.75
N GLY A 460 22.18 22.82 -34.02
CA GLY A 460 20.92 22.10 -34.12
C GLY A 460 20.62 21.48 -35.49
N SER A 461 21.57 21.47 -36.43
CA SER A 461 21.42 20.74 -37.69
C SER A 461 21.30 19.22 -37.45
N ASP A 462 20.85 18.48 -38.46
CA ASP A 462 20.70 17.01 -38.39
C ASP A 462 19.72 16.52 -37.29
N GLY A 463 18.71 17.34 -36.98
CA GLY A 463 17.65 17.00 -36.01
C GLY A 463 18.03 17.24 -34.55
N LYS A 464 19.19 17.85 -34.26
CA LYS A 464 19.68 18.15 -32.89
C LYS A 464 19.09 19.44 -32.31
N GLU A 465 17.81 19.66 -32.50
CA GLU A 465 17.14 20.93 -32.20
C GLU A 465 16.84 21.15 -30.71
N HIS A 466 17.16 20.18 -29.84
CA HIS A 466 16.98 20.28 -28.39
C HIS A 466 18.30 20.58 -27.69
N PHE A 467 18.25 21.35 -26.61
CA PHE A 467 19.42 21.64 -25.79
C PHE A 467 19.17 21.21 -24.35
N VAL A 468 20.09 20.41 -23.81
CA VAL A 468 20.13 20.03 -22.39
C VAL A 468 21.41 20.56 -21.76
N PHE A 469 21.32 21.03 -20.53
CA PHE A 469 22.46 21.53 -19.76
C PHE A 469 22.35 21.06 -18.32
N VAL A 470 23.35 20.30 -17.87
CA VAL A 470 23.46 19.84 -16.47
C VAL A 470 24.62 20.56 -15.79
N THR A 471 24.43 20.97 -14.54
CA THR A 471 25.42 21.77 -13.82
C THR A 471 25.36 21.57 -12.32
N ASN A 472 26.47 21.85 -11.64
CA ASN A 472 26.53 22.03 -10.19
C ASN A 472 26.53 23.52 -9.77
N LEU A 473 26.43 24.45 -10.72
CA LEU A 473 26.43 25.88 -10.48
C LEU A 473 25.02 26.38 -10.17
N ALA A 474 24.90 27.22 -9.13
CA ALA A 474 23.63 27.84 -8.78
C ALA A 474 23.19 28.86 -9.85
N PRO A 475 21.89 28.92 -10.20
CA PRO A 475 21.36 29.92 -11.11
C PRO A 475 21.56 31.33 -10.53
N CYS A 476 21.74 32.32 -11.42
CA CYS A 476 21.93 33.74 -11.12
C CYS A 476 23.25 34.14 -10.42
N SER A 477 23.80 33.28 -9.56
CA SER A 477 25.05 33.52 -8.81
C SER A 477 26.25 32.76 -9.36
N GLY A 478 26.06 31.56 -9.90
CA GLY A 478 27.12 30.74 -10.51
C GLY A 478 27.06 30.72 -12.03
N VAL A 479 25.86 30.64 -12.61
CA VAL A 479 25.65 30.54 -14.07
C VAL A 479 24.47 31.42 -14.53
N ARG A 480 24.60 32.00 -15.73
CA ARG A 480 23.52 32.69 -16.44
C ARG A 480 23.46 32.29 -17.91
N ILE A 481 22.26 32.07 -18.42
CA ILE A 481 22.02 31.58 -19.78
C ILE A 481 21.12 32.56 -20.53
N HIS A 482 21.54 32.96 -21.71
CA HIS A 482 20.83 33.93 -22.53
C HIS A 482 20.62 33.44 -23.97
N LEU A 483 19.49 33.83 -24.54
CA LEU A 483 19.13 33.64 -25.94
C LEU A 483 19.20 34.97 -26.71
N TRP A 484 19.96 34.97 -27.80
CA TRP A 484 20.26 36.17 -28.59
C TRP A 484 19.65 36.08 -29.99
N PRO A 485 18.88 37.10 -30.42
CA PRO A 485 18.30 37.13 -31.76
C PRO A 485 19.35 37.42 -32.85
N GLU A 486 19.00 37.12 -34.11
CA GLU A 486 19.82 37.43 -35.29
C GLU A 486 19.89 38.96 -35.50
N LYS A 487 21.08 39.57 -35.44
CA LYS A 487 21.27 41.00 -35.69
C LYS A 487 20.78 41.35 -37.12
N GLY A 488 19.75 42.20 -37.25
CA GLY A 488 19.39 42.85 -38.51
C GLY A 488 18.03 42.51 -39.15
N LYS A 489 17.24 41.56 -38.64
CA LYS A 489 15.86 41.32 -39.14
C LYS A 489 14.86 42.21 -38.40
N ARG A 490 14.26 43.17 -39.12
CA ARG A 490 13.13 43.99 -38.62
C ARG A 490 12.01 43.07 -38.10
N PRO A 491 11.36 43.41 -36.97
CA PRO A 491 10.25 42.63 -36.46
C PRO A 491 9.11 42.57 -37.49
N ILE A 492 8.46 41.41 -37.57
CA ILE A 492 7.24 41.18 -38.37
C ILE A 492 6.18 42.19 -37.91
N LYS A 493 5.57 42.93 -38.85
CA LYS A 493 4.52 43.92 -38.56
C LYS A 493 3.42 43.28 -37.69
N GLY A 494 3.25 43.77 -36.47
CA GLY A 494 2.20 43.34 -35.53
C GLY A 494 2.68 42.65 -34.24
N ALA A 495 3.98 42.34 -34.09
CA ALA A 495 4.52 41.78 -32.84
C ALA A 495 4.98 42.89 -31.86
N PRO A 496 4.80 42.74 -30.53
CA PRO A 496 5.24 43.73 -29.55
C PRO A 496 6.77 43.96 -29.61
N ALA A 497 7.19 45.19 -29.31
CA ALA A 497 8.54 45.72 -29.51
C ALA A 497 9.67 45.10 -28.64
N SER A 498 9.50 43.90 -28.10
CA SER A 498 10.39 43.25 -27.14
C SER A 498 11.04 41.97 -27.69
N ARG A 499 11.79 42.04 -28.80
CA ARG A 499 12.80 41.00 -29.13
C ARG A 499 14.19 41.45 -28.67
N LYS A 500 14.30 41.72 -27.36
CA LYS A 500 15.57 41.88 -26.65
C LYS A 500 16.15 40.49 -26.33
N VAL A 501 17.43 40.45 -25.94
CA VAL A 501 18.06 39.26 -25.36
C VAL A 501 17.17 38.73 -24.23
N ILE A 502 16.88 37.42 -24.22
CA ILE A 502 16.06 36.79 -23.19
C ILE A 502 16.98 35.97 -22.28
N GLU A 503 16.94 36.26 -21.00
CA GLU A 503 17.55 35.38 -19.99
C GLU A 503 16.61 34.19 -19.74
N VAL A 504 17.18 32.98 -19.76
CA VAL A 504 16.45 31.72 -19.49
C VAL A 504 17.01 30.97 -18.27
N THR A 505 17.83 31.67 -17.48
CA THR A 505 18.44 31.15 -16.25
C THR A 505 17.39 30.68 -15.23
N ASP A 506 16.23 31.33 -15.20
CA ASP A 506 15.11 31.02 -14.31
C ASP A 506 14.37 29.72 -14.64
N LYS A 507 14.65 29.10 -15.80
CA LYS A 507 14.18 27.76 -16.18
C LYS A 507 15.08 26.62 -15.65
N ILE A 508 16.18 26.94 -14.96
CA ILE A 508 17.03 25.92 -14.35
C ILE A 508 16.30 25.29 -13.16
N VAL A 509 16.25 23.96 -13.12
CA VAL A 509 15.59 23.19 -12.07
C VAL A 509 16.62 22.46 -11.23
N GLN A 510 16.40 22.42 -9.91
CA GLN A 510 17.26 21.70 -8.97
C GLN A 510 17.03 20.18 -9.03
N MET A 511 18.09 19.40 -8.88
CA MET A 511 18.06 17.94 -8.74
C MET A 511 19.00 17.46 -7.62
N PRO A 512 18.77 16.27 -7.03
CA PRO A 512 19.67 15.72 -6.01
C PRO A 512 21.04 15.43 -6.60
N ALA A 513 22.03 16.08 -6.02
CA ALA A 513 23.41 15.63 -6.08
C ALA A 513 23.65 14.66 -4.93
N GLY A 514 24.17 13.46 -5.23
CA GLY A 514 24.68 12.57 -4.21
C GLY A 514 25.90 13.18 -3.51
N PRO A 515 26.41 12.55 -2.43
CA PRO A 515 27.62 13.04 -1.76
C PRO A 515 28.75 13.16 -2.79
N SER A 516 29.40 14.33 -2.82
CA SER A 516 30.58 14.54 -3.66
C SER A 516 31.66 13.55 -3.22
N PRO A 517 32.35 12.89 -4.15
CA PRO A 517 33.43 12.00 -3.79
C PRO A 517 34.53 12.73 -3.00
N ARG A 518 35.19 12.03 -2.07
CA ARG A 518 36.24 12.63 -1.24
C ARG A 518 37.49 12.85 -2.08
N GLN A 519 37.88 14.11 -2.25
CA GLN A 519 39.16 14.44 -2.84
C GLN A 519 40.29 13.96 -1.92
N ILE A 520 41.15 13.09 -2.44
CA ILE A 520 42.31 12.57 -1.70
C ILE A 520 43.32 13.70 -1.42
N GLU A 521 43.43 14.67 -2.34
CA GLU A 521 44.25 15.88 -2.17
C GLU A 521 43.47 17.15 -2.57
N PRO A 522 43.49 18.22 -1.74
CA PRO A 522 42.91 19.51 -2.08
C PRO A 522 43.50 20.08 -3.38
N GLY A 523 42.68 20.23 -4.42
CA GLY A 523 43.09 20.79 -5.72
C GLY A 523 43.59 19.78 -6.76
N SER A 524 43.55 18.48 -6.47
CA SER A 524 43.81 17.41 -7.45
C SER A 524 42.63 17.19 -8.41
N GLN A 525 42.89 16.65 -9.60
CA GLN A 525 41.90 16.41 -10.68
C GLN A 525 41.03 15.15 -10.47
N THR A 526 40.73 14.77 -9.22
CA THR A 526 40.56 13.34 -8.90
C THR A 526 39.13 12.81 -8.81
N GLU A 527 38.04 13.60 -8.88
CA GLU A 527 36.66 13.07 -9.09
C GLU A 527 35.65 14.20 -9.36
N GLN A 528 34.78 14.03 -10.37
CA GLN A 528 33.74 15.03 -10.67
C GLN A 528 32.54 14.89 -9.72
N PRO A 529 31.96 16.00 -9.24
CA PRO A 529 30.73 15.95 -8.46
C PRO A 529 29.54 15.60 -9.37
N PRO A 530 28.51 14.91 -8.86
CA PRO A 530 27.26 14.74 -9.59
C PRO A 530 26.60 16.08 -9.91
N PRO A 531 25.89 16.20 -11.03
CA PRO A 531 25.12 17.40 -11.35
C PRO A 531 24.03 17.63 -10.30
N SER A 532 23.77 18.90 -9.97
CA SER A 532 22.77 19.32 -8.98
C SER A 532 21.64 20.17 -9.58
N ALA A 533 21.71 20.44 -10.88
CA ALA A 533 20.69 21.19 -11.61
C ALA A 533 20.67 20.83 -13.10
N GLU A 534 19.52 21.04 -13.74
CA GLU A 534 19.34 20.86 -15.18
C GLU A 534 18.49 21.95 -15.79
N LEU A 535 18.81 22.30 -17.03
CA LEU A 535 18.00 23.10 -17.93
C LEU A 535 17.73 22.31 -19.21
N ARG A 536 16.48 22.33 -19.67
CA ARG A 536 16.08 21.84 -20.99
C ARG A 536 15.44 22.97 -21.79
N LEU A 537 15.83 23.08 -23.05
CA LEU A 537 15.23 24.00 -24.00
C LEU A 537 14.76 23.21 -25.23
N SER A 538 13.47 23.34 -25.51
CA SER A 538 12.85 22.78 -26.70
C SER A 538 13.08 23.67 -27.94
N PRO A 539 12.81 23.16 -29.16
CA PRO A 539 12.84 23.99 -30.37
C PRO A 539 11.88 25.18 -30.30
N GLU A 540 10.80 25.08 -29.51
CA GLU A 540 9.85 26.18 -29.28
C GLU A 540 10.46 27.28 -28.42
N ASP A 541 11.19 26.92 -27.36
CA ASP A 541 11.87 27.86 -26.47
C ASP A 541 12.96 28.65 -27.19
N MET A 542 13.64 28.02 -28.15
CA MET A 542 14.74 28.62 -28.92
C MET A 542 14.27 29.28 -30.23
N ARG A 543 12.97 29.22 -30.55
CA ARG A 543 12.42 29.71 -31.82
C ARG A 543 12.63 31.22 -31.97
N GLY A 544 13.31 31.61 -33.04
CA GLY A 544 13.58 33.02 -33.37
C GLY A 544 14.89 33.57 -32.80
N PHE A 545 15.68 32.75 -32.11
CA PHE A 545 17.03 33.09 -31.65
C PHE A 545 18.09 32.47 -32.56
N ARG A 546 19.29 33.07 -32.59
CA ARG A 546 20.45 32.57 -33.36
C ARG A 546 21.55 32.04 -32.46
N PHE A 547 21.78 32.68 -31.32
CA PHE A 547 22.85 32.28 -30.41
C PHE A 547 22.33 31.99 -29.01
N LEU A 548 22.93 30.99 -28.38
CA LEU A 548 22.81 30.68 -26.97
C LEU A 548 24.14 30.98 -26.30
N THR A 549 24.11 31.68 -25.17
CA THR A 549 25.33 31.97 -24.40
C THR A 549 25.23 31.48 -22.97
N ILE A 550 26.31 30.86 -22.48
CA ILE A 550 26.47 30.48 -21.08
C ILE A 550 27.55 31.36 -20.46
N SER A 551 27.16 32.17 -19.48
CA SER A 551 28.05 32.99 -18.67
C SER A 551 28.26 32.32 -17.32
N VAL A 552 29.50 32.31 -16.86
CA VAL A 552 29.90 31.67 -15.59
C VAL A 552 30.54 32.71 -14.70
N ALA A 553 30.17 32.76 -13.43
CA ALA A 553 30.66 33.81 -12.53
C ALA A 553 32.19 33.66 -12.34
N PRO A 554 32.97 34.75 -12.36
CA PRO A 554 34.39 34.69 -12.02
C PRO A 554 34.55 34.43 -10.51
N ARG A 555 35.46 33.54 -10.11
CA ARG A 555 35.91 33.46 -8.70
C ARG A 555 37.25 34.19 -8.54
N PRO A 556 37.43 35.05 -7.51
CA PRO A 556 38.75 35.54 -7.17
C PRO A 556 39.61 34.35 -6.69
N THR A 557 40.67 34.03 -7.42
CA THR A 557 41.64 33.02 -7.01
C THR A 557 42.47 33.58 -5.86
N ILE A 558 42.08 33.26 -4.62
CA ILE A 558 42.76 33.71 -3.38
C ILE A 558 44.27 33.36 -3.37
N SER A 559 44.70 32.39 -4.19
CA SER A 559 46.07 31.84 -4.22
C SER A 559 46.79 31.96 -5.56
N GLY A 560 46.21 32.56 -6.62
CA GLY A 560 46.81 32.57 -7.97
C GLY A 560 46.94 31.18 -8.63
N ARG A 561 46.48 30.11 -7.97
CA ARG A 561 46.34 28.77 -8.55
C ARG A 561 44.97 28.65 -9.24
N PRO A 562 44.90 28.12 -10.47
CA PRO A 562 43.62 27.87 -11.13
C PRO A 562 42.77 26.91 -10.29
N PRO A 563 41.43 27.07 -10.27
CA PRO A 563 40.56 26.11 -9.61
C PRO A 563 40.74 24.70 -10.23
N PRO A 564 40.54 23.63 -9.46
CA PRO A 564 40.69 22.26 -9.96
C PRO A 564 39.82 22.02 -11.20
N ALA A 565 40.35 21.27 -12.18
CA ALA A 565 39.73 20.99 -13.48
C ALA A 565 38.57 19.97 -13.40
N ALA A 566 37.61 20.20 -12.51
CA ALA A 566 36.37 19.43 -12.47
C ALA A 566 35.34 20.06 -13.43
N SER A 567 34.70 19.27 -14.29
CA SER A 567 33.54 19.75 -15.04
C SER A 567 32.45 20.18 -14.07
N MET A 568 32.11 21.47 -14.12
CA MET A 568 31.04 22.10 -13.34
C MET A 568 29.74 22.17 -14.15
N ALA A 569 29.84 22.10 -15.47
CA ALA A 569 28.67 21.98 -16.32
C ALA A 569 28.97 21.28 -17.63
N VAL A 570 27.98 20.55 -18.15
CA VAL A 570 27.99 19.94 -19.47
C VAL A 570 26.68 20.29 -20.16
N GLY A 571 26.76 20.81 -21.38
CA GLY A 571 25.61 21.10 -22.23
C GLY A 571 25.73 20.38 -23.57
N GLN A 572 24.60 20.02 -24.18
CA GLN A 572 24.61 19.33 -25.46
C GLN A 572 23.38 19.69 -26.30
N PHE A 573 23.61 19.96 -27.59
CA PHE A 573 22.58 19.90 -28.63
C PHE A 573 22.39 18.46 -29.08
N PHE A 574 21.18 17.93 -28.96
CA PHE A 574 20.92 16.51 -29.19
C PHE A 574 19.55 16.28 -29.85
N ASN A 575 19.42 15.11 -30.47
CA ASN A 575 18.15 14.61 -30.97
C ASN A 575 17.55 13.65 -29.91
N PRO A 576 16.37 13.94 -29.34
CA PRO A 576 15.74 13.07 -28.34
C PRO A 576 15.50 11.63 -28.80
N GLU A 577 15.35 11.39 -30.11
CA GLU A 577 15.14 10.05 -30.66
C GLU A 577 16.41 9.18 -30.63
N GLU A 578 17.61 9.78 -30.65
CA GLU A 578 18.88 9.03 -30.54
C GLU A 578 19.08 8.42 -29.15
N GLY A 579 18.50 9.05 -28.12
CA GLY A 579 18.58 8.62 -26.73
C GLY A 579 17.45 7.69 -26.31
N LYS A 580 16.54 7.31 -27.20
CA LYS A 580 15.33 6.57 -26.84
C LYS A 580 15.50 5.06 -26.97
N ARG A 581 15.08 4.30 -25.96
CA ARG A 581 15.08 2.84 -25.99
C ARG A 581 13.87 2.27 -25.25
N ASP A 582 13.17 1.36 -25.91
CA ASP A 582 11.95 0.75 -25.38
C ASP A 582 12.19 -0.73 -25.01
N PHE A 583 11.79 -1.11 -23.80
CA PHE A 583 11.85 -2.49 -23.31
C PHE A 583 10.47 -3.12 -23.35
N SER A 584 10.35 -4.21 -24.13
CA SER A 584 9.10 -4.96 -24.26
C SER A 584 8.89 -5.91 -23.07
N PRO A 585 7.64 -6.32 -22.76
CA PRO A 585 7.37 -7.26 -21.67
C PRO A 585 8.15 -8.57 -21.78
N LEU A 586 8.31 -9.09 -23.01
CA LEU A 586 9.01 -10.36 -23.26
C LEU A 586 10.53 -10.23 -23.01
N SER A 587 11.11 -9.10 -23.46
CA SER A 587 12.51 -8.73 -23.20
C SER A 587 12.78 -8.64 -21.70
N LEU A 588 11.90 -7.98 -20.94
CA LEU A 588 12.04 -7.87 -19.48
C LEU A 588 11.96 -9.23 -18.78
N VAL A 589 11.00 -10.08 -19.14
CA VAL A 589 10.89 -11.42 -18.54
C VAL A 589 12.14 -12.27 -18.87
N SER A 590 12.59 -12.23 -20.13
CA SER A 590 13.84 -12.90 -20.55
C SER A 590 15.06 -12.41 -19.78
N SER A 591 15.10 -11.12 -19.43
CA SER A 591 16.21 -10.51 -18.67
C SER A 591 16.41 -11.08 -17.26
N SER A 592 15.43 -11.82 -16.74
CA SER A 592 15.55 -12.58 -15.49
C SER A 592 16.56 -13.73 -15.58
N TYR A 593 16.81 -14.23 -16.81
CA TYR A 593 17.74 -15.34 -17.09
C TYR A 593 18.92 -14.88 -17.93
N PHE A 594 18.69 -14.01 -18.91
CA PHE A 594 19.71 -13.51 -19.85
C PHE A 594 19.79 -12.00 -19.78
N LYS A 595 20.84 -11.45 -19.15
CA LYS A 595 21.01 -10.00 -19.00
C LYS A 595 20.97 -9.30 -20.35
N GLU A 596 20.17 -8.24 -20.45
CA GLU A 596 20.23 -7.37 -21.62
C GLU A 596 21.37 -6.38 -21.45
N GLU A 597 22.20 -6.26 -22.46
CA GLU A 597 23.37 -5.39 -22.44
C GLU A 597 23.39 -4.49 -23.66
N PHE A 598 23.87 -3.27 -23.47
CA PHE A 598 24.16 -2.37 -24.58
C PHE A 598 25.30 -1.42 -24.26
N LEU A 599 25.99 -1.01 -25.32
CA LEU A 599 27.17 -0.15 -25.25
C LEU A 599 26.79 1.28 -25.62
N MET A 600 27.13 2.22 -24.74
CA MET A 600 27.14 3.65 -25.02
C MET A 600 28.58 4.03 -25.40
N LYS A 601 28.80 4.41 -26.65
CA LYS A 601 30.08 4.93 -27.12
C LYS A 601 30.22 6.40 -26.71
N GLU A 602 31.44 6.94 -26.77
CA GLU A 602 31.69 8.37 -26.60
C GLU A 602 30.84 9.20 -27.60
N ASP A 603 30.56 10.46 -27.24
CA ASP A 603 29.65 11.37 -27.95
C ASP A 603 28.18 10.91 -28.02
N HIS A 604 27.76 10.04 -27.10
CA HIS A 604 26.36 9.67 -26.94
C HIS A 604 25.48 10.87 -26.50
N PRO A 605 24.14 10.80 -26.63
CA PRO A 605 23.23 11.78 -26.04
C PRO A 605 23.40 11.84 -24.51
N LEU A 606 23.42 13.04 -23.94
CA LEU A 606 23.59 13.28 -22.51
C LEU A 606 22.39 12.75 -21.72
N ALA A 607 21.19 12.84 -22.30
CA ALA A 607 19.96 12.34 -21.73
C ALA A 607 19.43 11.15 -22.53
N PHE A 608 19.45 9.96 -21.94
CA PHE A 608 18.81 8.76 -22.47
C PHE A 608 17.42 8.58 -21.87
N ASN A 609 16.45 8.23 -22.70
CA ASN A 609 15.09 7.93 -22.30
C ASN A 609 14.80 6.44 -22.48
N LEU A 610 14.71 5.72 -21.36
CA LEU A 610 14.40 4.30 -21.31
C LEU A 610 12.91 4.12 -20.96
N THR A 611 12.11 3.57 -21.88
CA THR A 611 10.69 3.30 -21.64
C THR A 611 10.48 1.83 -21.34
N PHE A 612 9.94 1.53 -20.17
CA PHE A 612 9.58 0.17 -19.77
C PHE A 612 8.08 -0.04 -20.00
N SER A 613 7.72 -1.03 -20.82
CA SER A 613 6.32 -1.35 -21.15
C SER A 613 5.54 -1.99 -20.00
N LEU A 614 6.27 -2.48 -18.99
CA LEU A 614 5.73 -2.95 -17.70
C LEU A 614 6.29 -2.06 -16.61
N SER A 615 5.46 -1.67 -15.66
CA SER A 615 5.89 -0.78 -14.59
C SER A 615 6.96 -1.45 -13.74
N LEU A 616 8.01 -0.69 -13.39
CA LEU A 616 9.09 -1.19 -12.54
C LEU A 616 8.63 -1.49 -11.10
N GLY A 617 7.40 -1.11 -10.74
CA GLY A 617 6.76 -1.56 -9.50
C GLY A 617 6.29 -3.01 -9.53
N LEU A 618 6.01 -3.57 -10.72
CA LEU A 618 5.73 -5.01 -10.91
C LEU A 618 7.02 -5.82 -11.09
N LEU A 619 7.89 -5.36 -11.99
CA LEU A 619 9.16 -6.01 -12.31
C LEU A 619 10.32 -5.04 -12.05
N PRO A 620 10.82 -5.00 -10.80
CA PRO A 620 12.07 -4.33 -10.43
C PRO A 620 13.23 -4.65 -11.38
N VAL A 621 13.96 -3.63 -11.83
CA VAL A 621 15.08 -3.78 -12.75
C VAL A 621 16.37 -3.30 -12.10
N THR A 622 17.37 -4.17 -12.06
CA THR A 622 18.75 -3.78 -11.77
C THR A 622 19.37 -3.17 -13.00
N LEU A 623 19.69 -1.88 -12.91
CA LEU A 623 20.43 -1.11 -13.91
C LEU A 623 21.85 -0.92 -13.41
N SER A 624 22.83 -1.42 -14.17
CA SER A 624 24.24 -1.22 -13.88
C SER A 624 24.95 -0.52 -15.02
N LEU A 625 25.69 0.53 -14.68
CA LEU A 625 26.53 1.29 -15.58
C LEU A 625 27.99 1.05 -15.22
N THR A 626 28.74 0.41 -16.11
CA THR A 626 30.19 0.21 -15.94
C THR A 626 30.94 1.05 -16.97
N THR A 627 31.74 2.01 -16.52
CA THR A 627 32.59 2.84 -17.36
C THR A 627 33.65 1.99 -18.08
N LEU A 628 33.77 2.15 -19.39
CA LEU A 628 34.74 1.45 -20.24
C LEU A 628 35.86 2.37 -20.73
N GLY A 629 35.59 3.66 -20.92
CA GLY A 629 36.57 4.62 -21.44
C GLY A 629 36.12 6.06 -21.22
N CYS A 630 37.05 7.01 -21.42
CA CYS A 630 36.87 8.44 -21.15
C CYS A 630 37.64 9.34 -22.14
N GLY A 631 37.72 8.96 -23.42
CA GLY A 631 38.28 9.78 -24.50
C GLY A 631 39.80 9.93 -24.49
N ILE A 632 40.52 9.23 -23.62
CA ILE A 632 42.00 9.22 -23.63
C ILE A 632 42.45 8.26 -24.74
N LYS A 633 42.82 8.79 -25.91
CA LYS A 633 43.69 8.05 -26.83
C LYS A 633 44.98 7.74 -26.08
N SER A 634 45.41 6.49 -26.10
CA SER A 634 46.65 5.98 -25.49
C SER A 634 47.89 6.73 -26.00
N SER A 635 48.13 7.94 -25.49
CA SER A 635 49.34 8.70 -25.76
C SER A 635 50.47 8.12 -24.91
N GLY A 636 51.14 7.09 -25.43
CA GLY A 636 52.56 6.84 -25.16
C GLY A 636 52.94 5.92 -24.00
N LEU A 637 52.05 5.10 -23.44
CA LEU A 637 52.44 4.05 -22.48
C LEU A 637 52.31 2.65 -23.12
N PRO A 638 53.33 1.77 -23.00
CA PRO A 638 53.29 0.43 -23.60
C PRO A 638 52.15 -0.39 -23.02
N VAL A 639 51.37 -1.01 -23.90
CA VAL A 639 50.06 -1.65 -23.65
C VAL A 639 50.15 -2.99 -22.89
N GLU A 640 51.32 -3.43 -22.43
CA GLU A 640 51.46 -4.82 -21.97
C GLU A 640 51.41 -5.06 -20.45
N GLN A 641 51.35 -4.06 -19.56
CA GLN A 641 51.45 -4.32 -18.11
C GLN A 641 50.56 -3.50 -17.15
N ALA A 642 49.72 -2.56 -17.61
CA ALA A 642 48.75 -1.87 -16.76
C ALA A 642 47.35 -2.47 -16.97
N GLY A 643 46.81 -3.19 -16.00
CA GLY A 643 45.54 -3.92 -16.15
C GLY A 643 44.33 -3.01 -16.39
N ASP A 644 43.29 -3.54 -17.07
CA ASP A 644 41.98 -2.91 -17.35
C ASP A 644 41.33 -2.20 -16.13
N MET A 645 41.70 -2.62 -14.91
CA MET A 645 41.18 -2.06 -13.67
C MET A 645 41.74 -0.66 -13.34
N GLU A 646 43.01 -0.35 -13.66
CA GLU A 646 43.59 0.97 -13.38
C GLU A 646 43.04 2.03 -14.34
N GLN A 647 42.90 1.70 -15.63
CA GLN A 647 42.38 2.62 -16.64
C GLN A 647 40.87 2.93 -16.42
N SER A 648 40.07 1.94 -16.04
CA SER A 648 38.67 2.15 -15.66
C SER A 648 38.53 2.98 -14.38
N SER A 649 39.44 2.84 -13.42
CA SER A 649 39.46 3.67 -12.21
C SER A 649 39.78 5.14 -12.51
N LEU A 650 40.79 5.42 -13.35
CA LEU A 650 41.17 6.78 -13.77
C LEU A 650 40.06 7.46 -14.61
N CYS A 651 39.35 6.69 -15.43
CA CYS A 651 38.23 7.22 -16.21
C CYS A 651 37.02 7.56 -15.35
N LYS A 652 36.70 6.78 -14.31
CA LYS A 652 35.64 7.11 -13.34
C LYS A 652 35.86 8.47 -12.69
N LEU A 653 37.11 8.91 -12.53
CA LEU A 653 37.45 10.21 -11.94
C LEU A 653 37.12 11.40 -12.86
N ARG A 654 36.98 11.18 -14.18
CA ARG A 654 36.75 12.21 -15.20
C ARG A 654 35.31 12.34 -15.68
N CYS A 655 34.45 11.38 -15.39
CA CYS A 655 33.05 11.45 -15.77
C CYS A 655 32.24 11.92 -14.56
N PHE A 656 31.24 12.77 -14.76
CA PHE A 656 30.31 13.03 -13.65
C PHE A 656 29.51 11.75 -13.33
N PRO A 657 29.22 11.47 -12.05
CA PRO A 657 28.42 10.32 -11.66
C PRO A 657 27.02 10.35 -12.31
N PRO A 658 26.58 9.26 -12.97
CA PRO A 658 25.28 9.23 -13.64
C PRO A 658 24.11 9.46 -12.68
N VAL A 659 23.06 10.14 -13.17
CA VAL A 659 21.83 10.41 -12.42
C VAL A 659 20.65 9.75 -13.13
N VAL A 660 19.81 9.06 -12.36
CA VAL A 660 18.59 8.43 -12.86
C VAL A 660 17.37 9.17 -12.35
N LEU A 661 16.46 9.50 -13.26
CA LEU A 661 15.14 10.04 -12.97
C LEU A 661 14.09 9.03 -13.45
N ALA A 662 13.42 8.35 -12.53
CA ALA A 662 12.34 7.43 -12.84
C ALA A 662 10.97 8.08 -12.57
N TRP A 663 10.11 8.11 -13.57
CA TRP A 663 8.76 8.66 -13.49
C TRP A 663 7.70 7.59 -13.74
N ASP A 664 6.67 7.61 -12.90
CA ASP A 664 5.47 6.78 -13.01
C ASP A 664 4.24 7.58 -12.59
N SER A 665 3.11 7.34 -13.26
CA SER A 665 1.86 8.10 -13.05
C SER A 665 1.26 7.93 -11.66
N THR A 666 1.53 6.82 -10.97
CA THR A 666 1.00 6.54 -9.62
C THR A 666 1.97 6.99 -8.53
N SER A 667 3.26 6.75 -8.73
CA SER A 667 4.28 6.98 -7.69
C SER A 667 5.01 8.32 -7.79
N GLY A 668 4.86 9.04 -8.90
CA GLY A 668 5.54 10.29 -9.17
C GLY A 668 7.00 10.11 -9.55
N LEU A 669 7.83 11.10 -9.19
CA LEU A 669 9.25 11.15 -9.49
C LEU A 669 10.08 10.42 -8.42
N HIS A 670 11.01 9.59 -8.88
CA HIS A 670 12.06 8.98 -8.09
C HIS A 670 13.39 9.38 -8.68
N VAL A 671 14.32 9.83 -7.82
CA VAL A 671 15.65 10.21 -8.27
C VAL A 671 16.69 9.35 -7.57
N VAL A 672 17.60 8.78 -8.35
CA VAL A 672 18.74 8.00 -7.86
C VAL A 672 20.02 8.70 -8.32
N PRO A 673 20.70 9.44 -7.44
CA PRO A 673 21.99 10.04 -7.76
C PRO A 673 23.12 9.00 -7.71
N ASN A 674 24.23 9.25 -8.41
CA ASN A 674 25.46 8.45 -8.37
C ASN A 674 25.27 6.97 -8.75
N LEU A 675 24.50 6.68 -9.80
CA LEU A 675 24.23 5.30 -10.22
C LEU A 675 25.52 4.54 -10.61
N GLN A 676 25.74 3.38 -9.97
CA GLN A 676 26.74 2.39 -10.39
C GLN A 676 26.09 1.05 -10.72
N SER A 677 25.39 0.48 -9.74
CA SER A 677 24.61 -0.75 -9.88
C SER A 677 23.50 -0.70 -8.84
N GLU A 678 22.31 -0.32 -9.27
CA GLU A 678 21.15 -0.24 -8.37
C GLU A 678 19.92 -0.90 -8.98
N THR A 679 19.11 -1.49 -8.11
CA THR A 679 17.77 -1.97 -8.47
C THR A 679 16.81 -0.80 -8.46
N ILE A 680 16.48 -0.30 -9.64
CA ILE A 680 15.47 0.74 -9.84
C ILE A 680 14.11 0.11 -9.64
N VAL A 681 13.36 0.70 -8.71
CA VAL A 681 12.00 0.28 -8.40
C VAL A 681 11.17 1.51 -8.11
N VAL A 682 9.98 1.56 -8.72
CA VAL A 682 9.01 2.62 -8.48
C VAL A 682 7.88 2.10 -7.60
N ASP A 683 7.28 2.98 -6.80
CA ASP A 683 6.19 2.59 -5.91
C ASP A 683 4.83 2.59 -6.61
N SER A 684 4.70 1.84 -7.70
CA SER A 684 3.48 1.74 -8.51
C SER A 684 2.77 0.40 -8.31
N SER A 685 1.47 0.37 -8.61
CA SER A 685 0.61 -0.82 -8.45
C SER A 685 -0.37 -0.98 -9.63
N PRO A 686 0.11 -1.29 -10.84
CA PRO A 686 -0.73 -1.21 -12.05
C PRO A 686 -1.73 -2.35 -12.21
N ALA A 687 -1.52 -3.50 -11.56
CA ALA A 687 -2.41 -4.67 -11.70
C ALA A 687 -3.57 -4.71 -10.68
N PHE A 688 -4.03 -3.55 -10.21
CA PHE A 688 -5.25 -3.43 -9.43
C PHE A 688 -6.47 -3.16 -10.33
N TRP A 689 -7.65 -3.57 -9.86
CA TRP A 689 -8.88 -3.46 -10.64
C TRP A 689 -9.27 -2.00 -10.97
N GLY A 690 -8.83 -1.03 -10.16
CA GLY A 690 -9.07 0.40 -10.37
C GLY A 690 -7.90 1.18 -10.97
N SER A 691 -6.86 0.51 -11.47
CA SER A 691 -5.70 1.17 -12.08
C SER A 691 -6.01 1.65 -13.50
N THR A 692 -5.32 2.69 -13.96
CA THR A 692 -5.43 3.21 -15.33
C THR A 692 -4.41 2.55 -16.25
N THR A 693 -4.62 2.63 -17.57
CA THR A 693 -3.68 2.08 -18.57
C THR A 693 -2.27 2.68 -18.49
N ASP A 694 -2.15 3.94 -18.06
CA ASP A 694 -0.87 4.63 -17.94
C ASP A 694 -0.06 4.26 -16.69
N SER A 695 -0.65 3.47 -15.78
CA SER A 695 0.07 2.96 -14.61
C SER A 695 1.05 1.83 -14.97
N ASP A 696 0.89 1.21 -16.13
CA ASP A 696 1.67 0.03 -16.54
C ASP A 696 3.01 0.38 -17.20
N LYS A 697 3.33 1.67 -17.33
CA LYS A 697 4.55 2.15 -17.98
C LYS A 697 5.41 2.93 -16.99
N THR A 698 6.72 2.73 -17.07
CA THR A 698 7.69 3.55 -16.32
C THR A 698 8.68 4.16 -17.29
N THR A 699 8.89 5.47 -17.18
CA THR A 699 9.86 6.20 -17.98
C THR A 699 11.07 6.49 -17.11
N VAL A 700 12.26 6.10 -17.56
CA VAL A 700 13.51 6.32 -16.85
C VAL A 700 14.40 7.20 -17.72
N VAL A 701 14.70 8.40 -17.27
CA VAL A 701 15.71 9.26 -17.87
C VAL A 701 17.03 9.02 -17.18
N LEU A 702 18.04 8.67 -17.95
CA LEU A 702 19.41 8.49 -17.48
C LEU A 702 20.26 9.65 -18.02
N LEU A 703 20.81 10.44 -17.09
CA LEU A 703 21.75 11.53 -17.38
C LEU A 703 23.18 10.98 -17.23
N VAL A 704 23.92 10.95 -18.34
CA VAL A 704 25.25 10.34 -18.41
C VAL A 704 26.21 11.30 -19.12
N ASP A 705 27.46 11.33 -18.68
CA ASP A 705 28.49 12.16 -19.29
C ASP A 705 28.86 11.69 -20.71
N PRO A 706 28.59 12.49 -21.77
CA PRO A 706 28.87 12.11 -23.15
C PRO A 706 30.36 11.97 -23.49
N HIS A 707 31.27 12.46 -22.65
CA HIS A 707 32.72 12.31 -22.85
C HIS A 707 33.22 10.89 -22.54
N CYS A 708 32.37 10.05 -21.97
CA CYS A 708 32.73 8.72 -21.50
C CYS A 708 31.94 7.64 -22.23
N SER A 709 32.50 6.42 -22.27
CA SER A 709 31.81 5.24 -22.78
C SER A 709 31.43 4.30 -21.65
N TYR A 710 30.26 3.68 -21.78
CA TYR A 710 29.66 2.85 -20.74
C TYR A 710 29.09 1.55 -21.32
N LYS A 711 29.29 0.46 -20.58
CA LYS A 711 28.51 -0.75 -20.74
C LYS A 711 27.33 -0.71 -19.76
N THR A 712 26.13 -0.74 -20.31
CA THR A 712 24.88 -0.76 -19.54
C THR A 712 24.33 -2.18 -19.51
N THR A 713 23.98 -2.66 -18.32
CA THR A 713 23.32 -3.96 -18.14
C THR A 713 21.98 -3.78 -17.44
N VAL A 714 20.97 -4.48 -17.93
CA VAL A 714 19.58 -4.42 -17.49
C VAL A 714 19.11 -5.84 -17.18
N SER A 715 18.67 -6.08 -15.94
CA SER A 715 18.17 -7.39 -15.52
C SER A 715 17.08 -7.29 -14.46
N VAL A 716 16.05 -8.15 -14.52
CA VAL A 716 14.99 -8.19 -13.52
C VAL A 716 15.45 -8.84 -12.20
N SER A 717 15.14 -8.19 -11.07
CA SER A 717 15.43 -8.71 -9.73
C SER A 717 14.26 -9.56 -9.20
N ILE A 718 14.40 -10.89 -9.24
CA ILE A 718 13.34 -11.84 -8.86
C ILE A 718 12.96 -11.73 -7.37
N THR A 719 13.94 -11.57 -6.48
CA THR A 719 13.71 -11.46 -5.02
C THR A 719 12.96 -10.16 -4.68
N SER A 720 13.30 -9.06 -5.35
CA SER A 720 12.59 -7.78 -5.23
C SER A 720 11.19 -7.87 -5.82
N ALA A 721 11.00 -8.55 -6.96
CA ALA A 721 9.69 -8.79 -7.55
C ALA A 721 8.79 -9.64 -6.64
N ALA A 722 9.32 -10.72 -6.05
CA ALA A 722 8.58 -11.62 -5.17
C ALA A 722 8.15 -10.93 -3.85
N SER A 723 9.05 -10.19 -3.21
CA SER A 723 8.75 -9.43 -1.99
C SER A 723 7.68 -8.36 -2.25
N ARG A 724 7.79 -7.61 -3.36
CA ARG A 724 6.76 -6.64 -3.77
C ARG A 724 5.42 -7.29 -4.09
N PHE A 725 5.43 -8.43 -4.79
CA PHE A 725 4.23 -9.17 -5.14
C PHE A 725 3.44 -9.56 -3.88
N LEU A 726 4.10 -10.13 -2.86
CA LEU A 726 3.40 -10.48 -1.62
C LEU A 726 2.91 -9.26 -0.86
N LEU A 727 3.71 -8.19 -0.74
CA LEU A 727 3.30 -6.98 -0.04
C LEU A 727 2.07 -6.32 -0.70
N MET A 728 2.08 -6.14 -2.02
CA MET A 728 1.00 -5.44 -2.72
C MET A 728 -0.28 -6.26 -2.87
N TYR A 729 -0.17 -7.58 -3.04
CA TYR A 729 -1.32 -8.43 -3.37
C TYR A 729 -1.79 -9.31 -2.20
N CYS A 730 -1.26 -9.14 -0.98
CA CYS A 730 -1.65 -9.92 0.19
C CYS A 730 -3.17 -9.96 0.42
N SER A 731 -3.85 -8.81 0.42
CA SER A 731 -5.31 -8.71 0.62
C SER A 731 -6.09 -9.44 -0.49
N LYS A 732 -5.60 -9.37 -1.73
CA LYS A 732 -6.16 -10.10 -2.88
C LYS A 732 -5.98 -11.60 -2.73
N ILE A 733 -4.78 -12.05 -2.32
CA ILE A 733 -4.46 -13.46 -2.07
C ILE A 733 -5.37 -14.02 -0.98
N VAL A 734 -5.53 -13.32 0.16
CA VAL A 734 -6.40 -13.74 1.26
C VAL A 734 -7.85 -13.91 0.79
N GLY A 735 -8.40 -12.92 0.08
CA GLY A 735 -9.76 -13.00 -0.46
C GLY A 735 -9.93 -14.13 -1.48
N MET A 736 -8.91 -14.37 -2.33
CA MET A 736 -8.90 -15.48 -3.28
C MET A 736 -8.83 -16.84 -2.57
N THR A 737 -8.05 -17.00 -1.49
CA THR A 737 -8.00 -18.24 -0.70
C THR A 737 -9.37 -18.62 -0.15
N ILE A 738 -10.16 -17.64 0.29
CA ILE A 738 -11.56 -17.85 0.72
C ILE A 738 -12.46 -18.22 -0.46
N ALA A 739 -12.36 -17.52 -1.58
CA ALA A 739 -13.13 -17.84 -2.79
C ALA A 739 -12.86 -19.26 -3.30
N ILE A 740 -11.58 -19.65 -3.34
CA ILE A 740 -11.11 -21.00 -3.70
C ILE A 740 -11.67 -22.06 -2.76
N THR A 741 -11.72 -21.76 -1.46
CA THR A 741 -12.34 -22.63 -0.45
C THR A 741 -13.84 -22.80 -0.71
N PHE A 742 -14.56 -21.73 -1.05
CA PHE A 742 -15.97 -21.82 -1.47
C PHE A 742 -16.16 -22.64 -2.74
N PHE A 743 -15.29 -22.50 -3.74
CA PHE A 743 -15.37 -23.33 -4.95
C PHE A 743 -15.12 -24.82 -4.65
N ALA A 744 -14.26 -25.15 -3.68
CA ALA A 744 -14.08 -26.53 -3.24
C ALA A 744 -15.30 -27.05 -2.45
N LEU A 745 -15.90 -26.23 -1.57
CA LEU A 745 -17.14 -26.56 -0.88
C LEU A 745 -18.31 -26.77 -1.86
N MET A 746 -18.36 -25.99 -2.94
CA MET A 746 -19.31 -26.20 -4.04
C MET A 746 -19.17 -27.59 -4.66
N ARG A 747 -17.94 -28.10 -4.87
CA ARG A 747 -17.71 -29.45 -5.40
C ARG A 747 -18.15 -30.52 -4.41
N GLN A 748 -17.86 -30.35 -3.12
CA GLN A 748 -18.32 -31.26 -2.08
C GLN A 748 -19.85 -31.28 -1.98
N ALA A 749 -20.50 -30.11 -2.02
CA ALA A 749 -21.95 -29.98 -2.04
C ALA A 749 -22.58 -30.60 -3.29
N ARG A 750 -21.97 -30.42 -4.47
CA ARG A 750 -22.46 -31.04 -5.72
C ARG A 750 -22.33 -32.56 -5.70
N ALA A 751 -21.23 -33.10 -5.18
CA ALA A 751 -21.08 -34.54 -5.02
C ALA A 751 -22.17 -35.12 -4.11
N TRP A 752 -22.46 -34.42 -3.02
CA TRP A 752 -23.56 -34.76 -2.13
C TRP A 752 -24.93 -34.70 -2.82
N GLU A 753 -25.22 -33.63 -3.57
CA GLU A 753 -26.49 -33.47 -4.30
C GLU A 753 -26.73 -34.56 -5.36
N LEU A 754 -25.65 -35.12 -5.91
CA LEU A 754 -25.67 -36.19 -6.91
C LEU A 754 -25.53 -37.59 -6.29
N ASP A 755 -25.58 -37.71 -4.96
CA ASP A 755 -25.40 -38.97 -4.21
C ASP A 755 -24.06 -39.69 -4.49
N LEU A 756 -23.03 -38.93 -4.86
CA LEU A 756 -21.66 -39.38 -5.04
C LEU A 756 -20.85 -39.29 -3.72
N PRO A 757 -19.75 -40.04 -3.56
CA PRO A 757 -18.90 -39.93 -2.38
C PRO A 757 -18.28 -38.54 -2.28
N ILE A 758 -18.30 -37.95 -1.08
CA ILE A 758 -17.78 -36.59 -0.84
C ILE A 758 -16.25 -36.60 -0.99
N PRO A 759 -15.69 -35.86 -1.96
CA PRO A 759 -14.24 -35.81 -2.14
C PRO A 759 -13.55 -35.09 -0.97
N SER A 760 -12.31 -35.48 -0.69
CA SER A 760 -11.45 -34.70 0.22
C SER A 760 -11.25 -33.27 -0.29
N MET A 761 -10.99 -32.33 0.62
CA MET A 761 -10.79 -30.92 0.27
C MET A 761 -9.65 -30.71 -0.76
N LEU A 762 -8.56 -31.47 -0.62
CA LEU A 762 -7.44 -31.48 -1.56
C LEU A 762 -7.87 -31.91 -2.98
N ALA A 763 -8.68 -32.97 -3.08
CA ALA A 763 -9.19 -33.47 -4.36
C ALA A 763 -10.21 -32.50 -5.00
N ALA A 764 -11.04 -31.84 -4.18
CA ALA A 764 -11.97 -30.81 -4.65
C ALA A 764 -11.22 -29.60 -5.24
N LEU A 765 -10.13 -29.17 -4.60
CA LEU A 765 -9.28 -28.11 -5.11
C LEU A 765 -8.49 -28.52 -6.37
N GLU A 766 -7.93 -29.73 -6.40
CA GLU A 766 -7.28 -30.27 -7.61
C GLU A 766 -8.25 -30.24 -8.81
N SER A 767 -9.53 -30.56 -8.58
CA SER A 767 -10.55 -30.50 -9.62
C SER A 767 -10.78 -29.09 -10.17
N ASN A 768 -10.57 -28.03 -9.39
CA ASN A 768 -10.69 -26.64 -9.84
C ASN A 768 -9.49 -26.22 -10.71
N LEU A 769 -8.33 -26.86 -10.53
CA LEU A 769 -7.11 -26.62 -11.32
C LEU A 769 -7.05 -27.45 -12.62
N ARG A 770 -8.09 -28.23 -12.94
CA ARG A 770 -8.11 -29.02 -14.19
C ARG A 770 -8.36 -28.11 -15.39
N MET A 771 -7.40 -28.11 -16.32
CA MET A 771 -7.49 -27.44 -17.62
C MET A 771 -8.25 -28.30 -18.64
N PRO A 772 -9.03 -27.70 -19.56
CA PRO A 772 -9.28 -26.25 -19.67
C PRO A 772 -10.50 -25.79 -18.84
N PHE A 773 -11.57 -26.58 -18.80
CA PHE A 773 -12.90 -26.06 -18.46
C PHE A 773 -13.09 -25.64 -16.97
N PRO A 774 -12.79 -26.48 -15.96
CA PRO A 774 -12.88 -26.06 -14.55
C PRO A 774 -12.04 -24.81 -14.24
N PHE A 775 -10.83 -24.74 -14.77
CA PHE A 775 -9.95 -23.60 -14.57
C PHE A 775 -10.49 -22.32 -15.21
N LEU A 776 -10.97 -22.38 -16.46
CA LEU A 776 -11.55 -21.23 -17.16
C LEU A 776 -12.75 -20.65 -16.39
N LEU A 777 -13.65 -21.51 -15.89
CA LEU A 777 -14.82 -21.07 -15.13
C LEU A 777 -14.46 -20.40 -13.81
N VAL A 778 -13.48 -20.93 -13.09
CA VAL A 778 -13.21 -20.49 -11.71
C VAL A 778 -12.13 -19.41 -11.64
N ALA A 779 -11.17 -19.39 -12.57
CA ALA A 779 -10.06 -18.45 -12.55
C ALA A 779 -10.23 -17.30 -13.56
N VAL A 780 -10.76 -17.56 -14.77
CA VAL A 780 -10.78 -16.56 -15.87
C VAL A 780 -12.12 -15.84 -15.97
N LEU A 781 -13.24 -16.56 -15.87
CA LEU A 781 -14.57 -15.97 -15.97
C LEU A 781 -14.85 -14.85 -14.94
N PRO A 782 -14.43 -14.93 -13.66
CA PRO A 782 -14.57 -13.80 -12.73
C PRO A 782 -13.82 -12.54 -13.17
N LEU A 783 -12.67 -12.69 -13.84
CA LEU A 783 -11.91 -11.55 -14.37
C LEU A 783 -12.68 -10.86 -15.49
N PHE A 784 -13.27 -11.64 -16.40
CA PHE A 784 -14.14 -11.10 -17.44
C PHE A 784 -15.35 -10.35 -16.86
N PHE A 785 -16.01 -10.92 -15.83
CA PHE A 785 -17.07 -10.21 -15.12
C PHE A 785 -16.60 -8.91 -14.46
N SER A 786 -15.39 -8.89 -13.90
CA SER A 786 -14.84 -7.66 -13.31
C SER A 786 -14.66 -6.54 -14.34
N LEU A 787 -14.25 -6.88 -15.58
CA LEU A 787 -14.12 -5.92 -16.68
C LEU A 787 -15.49 -5.41 -17.15
N ILE A 788 -16.50 -6.29 -17.25
CA ILE A 788 -17.89 -5.89 -17.54
C ILE A 788 -18.40 -4.94 -16.46
N ILE A 789 -18.18 -5.23 -15.17
CA ILE A 789 -18.61 -4.38 -14.06
C ILE A 789 -17.94 -3.00 -14.13
N SER A 790 -16.66 -2.92 -14.49
CA SER A 790 -15.97 -1.64 -14.70
C SER A 790 -16.62 -0.83 -15.82
N LEU A 791 -16.94 -1.48 -16.95
CA LEU A 791 -17.63 -0.86 -18.08
C LEU A 791 -19.01 -0.35 -17.70
N LEU A 792 -19.81 -1.17 -16.99
CA LEU A 792 -21.14 -0.80 -16.51
C LEU A 792 -21.13 0.36 -15.50
N ARG A 793 -20.03 0.51 -14.74
CA ARG A 793 -19.87 1.57 -13.73
C ARG A 793 -19.09 2.78 -14.22
N GLN A 794 -18.75 2.84 -15.52
CA GLN A 794 -17.93 3.91 -16.11
C GLN A 794 -16.62 4.16 -15.34
N LYS A 795 -16.00 3.09 -14.83
CA LYS A 795 -14.70 3.15 -14.16
C LYS A 795 -13.57 2.93 -15.17
N PRO A 796 -12.36 3.48 -14.93
CA PRO A 796 -11.22 3.20 -15.79
C PRO A 796 -10.97 1.70 -15.88
N LEU A 797 -10.67 1.23 -17.08
CA LEU A 797 -10.33 -0.17 -17.32
C LEU A 797 -8.87 -0.41 -16.89
N PRO A 798 -8.61 -1.47 -16.10
CA PRO A 798 -7.25 -1.81 -15.72
C PRO A 798 -6.47 -2.30 -16.95
N PRO A 799 -5.12 -2.18 -16.94
CA PRO A 799 -4.30 -2.71 -18.01
C PRO A 799 -4.52 -4.23 -18.15
N PHE A 800 -5.10 -4.66 -19.28
CA PHE A 800 -5.66 -6.01 -19.41
C PHE A 800 -4.63 -7.13 -19.16
N PHE A 801 -3.45 -7.02 -19.75
CA PHE A 801 -2.41 -8.06 -19.69
C PHE A 801 -1.81 -8.20 -18.28
N SER A 802 -1.39 -7.10 -17.66
CA SER A 802 -0.80 -7.15 -16.31
C SER A 802 -1.86 -7.52 -15.27
N PHE A 803 -3.06 -6.94 -15.33
CA PHE A 803 -4.17 -7.26 -14.44
C PHE A 803 -4.54 -8.75 -14.49
N THR A 804 -4.68 -9.31 -15.69
CA THR A 804 -5.05 -10.73 -15.87
C THR A 804 -3.92 -11.64 -15.40
N THR A 805 -2.68 -11.39 -15.82
CA THR A 805 -1.51 -12.20 -15.45
C THR A 805 -1.29 -12.21 -13.95
N VAL A 806 -1.23 -11.05 -13.30
CA VAL A 806 -1.04 -10.95 -11.84
C VAL A 806 -2.20 -11.58 -11.08
N SER A 807 -3.44 -11.43 -11.57
CA SER A 807 -4.61 -12.09 -10.94
C SER A 807 -4.51 -13.62 -11.00
N ILE A 808 -4.05 -14.18 -12.12
CA ILE A 808 -3.84 -15.62 -12.27
C ILE A 808 -2.69 -16.11 -11.37
N ILE A 809 -1.61 -15.33 -11.24
CA ILE A 809 -0.52 -15.64 -10.30
C ILE A 809 -1.03 -15.61 -8.86
N CYS A 810 -1.81 -14.59 -8.46
CA CYS A 810 -2.46 -14.52 -7.15
C CYS A 810 -3.36 -15.73 -6.90
N PHE A 811 -4.18 -16.11 -7.88
CA PHE A 811 -5.07 -17.27 -7.78
C PHE A 811 -4.27 -18.57 -7.61
N THR A 812 -3.17 -18.73 -8.34
CA THR A 812 -2.30 -19.91 -8.26
C THR A 812 -1.60 -20.00 -6.91
N PHE A 813 -1.04 -18.87 -6.44
CA PHE A 813 -0.41 -18.78 -5.12
C PHE A 813 -1.42 -19.03 -3.99
N ALA A 814 -2.61 -18.44 -4.07
CA ALA A 814 -3.70 -18.65 -3.11
C ALA A 814 -4.15 -20.12 -3.05
N ASN A 815 -4.17 -20.83 -4.18
CA ASN A 815 -4.39 -22.28 -4.21
C ASN A 815 -3.26 -23.00 -3.45
N GLY A 816 -1.99 -22.67 -3.70
CA GLY A 816 -0.86 -23.25 -2.97
C GLY A 816 -0.95 -23.04 -1.46
N CYS A 817 -1.26 -21.82 -1.01
CA CYS A 817 -1.50 -21.52 0.41
C CYS A 817 -2.64 -22.36 0.99
N ALA A 818 -3.78 -22.47 0.28
CA ALA A 818 -4.90 -23.30 0.70
C ALA A 818 -4.50 -24.79 0.81
N MET A 819 -3.74 -25.30 -0.16
CA MET A 819 -3.26 -26.69 -0.14
C MET A 819 -2.33 -26.95 1.05
N VAL A 820 -1.40 -26.05 1.34
CA VAL A 820 -0.51 -26.17 2.51
C VAL A 820 -1.33 -26.18 3.79
N LEU A 821 -2.30 -25.28 3.96
CA LEU A 821 -3.20 -25.25 5.12
C LEU A 821 -3.99 -26.57 5.28
N ILE A 822 -4.51 -27.11 4.17
CA ILE A 822 -5.25 -28.38 4.13
C ILE A 822 -4.36 -29.56 4.50
N LEU A 823 -3.13 -29.61 3.99
CA LEU A 823 -2.18 -30.67 4.27
C LEU A 823 -1.73 -30.64 5.74
N ILE A 824 -1.42 -29.45 6.27
CA ILE A 824 -1.05 -29.27 7.69
C ILE A 824 -2.21 -29.69 8.59
N SER A 825 -3.42 -29.17 8.36
CA SER A 825 -4.58 -29.51 9.19
C SER A 825 -4.91 -31.01 9.11
N ARG A 826 -4.85 -31.62 7.92
CA ARG A 826 -5.05 -33.07 7.76
C ARG A 826 -3.98 -33.87 8.52
N LEU A 827 -2.71 -33.48 8.43
CA LEU A 827 -1.60 -34.13 9.14
C LEU A 827 -1.83 -34.09 10.66
N VAL A 828 -2.21 -32.92 11.20
CA VAL A 828 -2.52 -32.75 12.63
C VAL A 828 -3.61 -33.73 13.08
N PHE A 829 -4.72 -33.85 12.34
CA PHE A 829 -5.77 -34.81 12.68
C PHE A 829 -5.32 -36.27 12.55
N HIS A 830 -4.50 -36.62 11.55
CA HIS A 830 -4.01 -37.99 11.41
C HIS A 830 -3.08 -38.38 12.57
N ILE A 831 -2.17 -37.48 12.97
CA ILE A 831 -1.31 -37.67 14.14
C ILE A 831 -2.17 -37.80 15.40
N ALA A 832 -3.10 -36.88 15.63
CA ALA A 832 -3.99 -36.90 16.79
C ALA A 832 -4.86 -38.18 16.83
N ALA A 833 -5.41 -38.62 15.70
CA ALA A 833 -6.20 -39.85 15.61
C ALA A 833 -5.36 -41.10 15.89
N THR A 834 -4.12 -41.12 15.41
CA THR A 834 -3.16 -42.20 15.69
C THR A 834 -2.83 -42.27 17.18
N ILE A 835 -2.52 -41.12 17.79
CA ILE A 835 -2.29 -41.01 19.23
C ILE A 835 -3.53 -41.48 20.01
N HIS A 836 -4.73 -41.03 19.62
CA HIS A 836 -5.98 -41.43 20.27
C HIS A 836 -6.18 -42.96 20.24
N ILE A 837 -5.92 -43.61 19.11
CA ILE A 837 -6.05 -45.07 18.99
C ILE A 837 -4.98 -45.78 19.82
N VAL A 838 -3.73 -45.34 19.78
CA VAL A 838 -2.64 -45.94 20.58
C VAL A 838 -2.93 -45.81 22.07
N VAL A 839 -3.38 -44.63 22.53
CA VAL A 839 -3.78 -44.40 23.92
C VAL A 839 -4.96 -45.29 24.28
N LYS A 840 -6.00 -45.37 23.44
CA LYS A 840 -7.17 -46.21 23.69
C LYS A 840 -6.81 -47.70 23.76
N LEU A 841 -5.95 -48.20 22.87
CA LEU A 841 -5.49 -49.59 22.89
C LEU A 841 -4.63 -49.89 24.11
N ARG A 842 -3.73 -48.98 24.50
CA ARG A 842 -2.93 -49.10 25.72
C ARG A 842 -3.79 -49.03 26.98
N TRP A 843 -4.80 -48.16 26.99
CA TRP A 843 -5.76 -48.04 28.08
C TRP A 843 -6.57 -49.33 28.23
N GLN A 844 -7.11 -49.89 27.14
CA GLN A 844 -7.83 -51.17 27.16
C GLN A 844 -6.92 -52.34 27.60
N ALA A 845 -5.64 -52.31 27.25
CA ALA A 845 -4.66 -53.30 27.72
C ALA A 845 -4.27 -53.11 29.21
N TRP A 846 -4.40 -51.89 29.75
CA TRP A 846 -4.17 -51.58 31.17
C TRP A 846 -5.41 -51.85 32.04
N GLU A 847 -6.61 -51.61 31.52
CA GLU A 847 -7.90 -51.93 32.15
C GLU A 847 -8.01 -53.44 32.43
N GLY A 848 -7.43 -54.28 31.57
CA GLY A 848 -7.36 -55.73 31.79
C GLY A 848 -6.35 -56.17 32.87
N LYS A 849 -5.51 -55.27 33.42
CA LYS A 849 -4.44 -55.61 34.38
C LYS A 849 -4.56 -54.98 35.76
N PHE A 850 -5.33 -53.90 35.94
CA PHE A 850 -5.46 -53.22 37.24
C PHE A 850 -6.90 -52.73 37.50
N CYS A 851 -7.45 -53.08 38.66
CA CYS A 851 -8.75 -52.58 39.14
C CYS A 851 -8.55 -51.21 39.81
N PHE A 852 -8.84 -50.11 39.11
CA PHE A 852 -8.74 -48.73 39.64
C PHE A 852 -9.98 -48.35 40.45
N THR A 853 -10.06 -48.79 41.71
CA THR A 853 -11.17 -48.48 42.62
C THR A 853 -11.28 -46.98 42.95
N PHE A 854 -10.16 -46.23 42.90
CA PHE A 854 -10.09 -44.80 43.23
C PHE A 854 -10.65 -43.87 42.13
N LEU A 855 -10.48 -44.23 40.85
CA LEU A 855 -11.06 -43.46 39.72
C LEU A 855 -12.58 -43.63 39.64
N CYS A 856 -13.12 -44.81 39.98
CA CYS A 856 -14.56 -45.03 40.05
C CYS A 856 -15.26 -44.15 41.10
N GLN A 857 -14.62 -43.88 42.24
CA GLN A 857 -15.14 -42.94 43.25
C GLN A 857 -15.11 -41.49 42.77
N PHE A 858 -14.06 -41.08 42.04
CA PHE A 858 -13.96 -39.73 41.46
C PHE A 858 -15.03 -39.47 40.37
N PHE A 859 -15.32 -40.47 39.53
CA PHE A 859 -16.40 -40.39 38.53
C PHE A 859 -17.81 -40.37 39.15
N ASN A 860 -18.01 -41.04 40.29
CA ASN A 860 -19.29 -40.99 41.03
C ASN A 860 -19.56 -39.60 41.64
N LEU A 861 -18.53 -38.85 42.03
CA LEU A 861 -18.68 -37.46 42.48
C LEU A 861 -19.08 -36.53 41.31
N PHE A 862 -18.55 -36.79 40.11
CA PHE A 862 -18.91 -36.06 38.87
C PHE A 862 -20.32 -36.43 38.36
N ALA A 863 -20.83 -37.61 38.70
CA ALA A 863 -22.19 -38.04 38.39
C ALA A 863 -23.26 -37.17 39.09
N VAL A 864 -22.95 -36.60 40.25
CA VAL A 864 -23.85 -35.71 40.99
C VAL A 864 -24.00 -34.35 40.27
N ILE A 865 -22.90 -33.79 39.75
CA ILE A 865 -22.91 -32.53 38.98
C ILE A 865 -23.63 -32.69 37.62
N THR A 866 -23.51 -33.86 36.99
CA THR A 866 -24.20 -34.17 35.73
C THR A 866 -25.70 -34.49 35.89
N SER A 867 -26.21 -34.62 37.12
CA SER A 867 -27.62 -34.92 37.42
C SER A 867 -28.54 -33.69 37.46
N LEU A 868 -27.99 -32.48 37.50
CA LEU A 868 -28.73 -31.20 37.46
C LEU A 868 -29.57 -31.08 36.17
N LYS A 869 -30.83 -30.63 36.30
CA LYS A 869 -31.80 -30.47 35.18
C LYS A 869 -31.21 -29.67 34.01
N VAL A 870 -30.41 -28.65 34.30
CA VAL A 870 -29.69 -27.81 33.33
C VAL A 870 -28.67 -28.63 32.53
N PHE A 871 -27.88 -29.50 33.19
CA PHE A 871 -26.92 -30.39 32.53
C PHE A 871 -27.59 -31.45 31.64
N ARG A 872 -28.79 -31.95 32.00
CA ARG A 872 -29.56 -32.88 31.15
C ARG A 872 -30.09 -32.20 29.88
N VAL A 873 -30.53 -30.95 29.95
CA VAL A 873 -30.96 -30.16 28.79
C VAL A 873 -29.77 -29.78 27.90
N LEU A 874 -28.63 -29.39 28.48
CA LEU A 874 -27.37 -29.14 27.76
C LEU A 874 -26.81 -30.42 27.08
N ARG A 875 -26.96 -31.60 27.70
CA ARG A 875 -26.56 -32.90 27.13
C ARG A 875 -27.47 -33.35 25.98
N GLY A 876 -28.71 -32.86 25.94
CA GLY A 876 -29.69 -33.19 24.90
C GLY A 876 -29.44 -32.53 23.55
N ASN A 877 -28.78 -31.35 23.51
CA ASN A 877 -28.54 -30.59 22.27
C ASN A 877 -27.16 -29.89 22.30
N PRO A 878 -26.04 -30.62 22.09
CA PRO A 878 -24.68 -30.05 22.14
C PRO A 878 -24.47 -28.90 21.14
N ASN A 879 -25.15 -28.93 19.99
CA ASN A 879 -25.10 -27.87 18.99
C ASN A 879 -25.69 -26.54 19.52
N LEU A 880 -26.76 -26.58 20.31
CA LEU A 880 -27.40 -25.39 20.84
C LEU A 880 -26.49 -24.70 21.86
N VAL A 881 -25.77 -25.48 22.67
CA VAL A 881 -24.78 -24.99 23.64
C VAL A 881 -23.67 -24.23 22.93
N VAL A 882 -23.12 -24.80 21.85
CA VAL A 882 -22.07 -24.14 21.05
C VAL A 882 -22.61 -22.83 20.44
N VAL A 883 -23.83 -22.82 19.88
CA VAL A 883 -24.44 -21.58 19.33
C VAL A 883 -24.54 -20.50 20.39
N VAL A 884 -25.14 -20.81 21.55
CA VAL A 884 -25.39 -19.82 22.61
C VAL A 884 -24.08 -19.30 23.19
N LEU A 885 -23.15 -20.20 23.51
CA LEU A 885 -21.83 -19.83 24.05
C LEU A 885 -21.04 -18.97 23.06
N SER A 886 -20.94 -19.41 21.80
CA SER A 886 -20.25 -18.64 20.76
C SER A 886 -20.92 -17.29 20.52
N ALA A 887 -22.25 -17.21 20.45
CA ALA A 887 -22.97 -15.96 20.23
C ALA A 887 -22.76 -14.96 21.39
N CYS A 888 -22.74 -15.43 22.64
CA CYS A 888 -22.42 -14.59 23.80
C CYS A 888 -21.00 -14.04 23.70
N LEU A 889 -20.01 -14.89 23.40
CA LEU A 889 -18.61 -14.47 23.28
C LEU A 889 -18.39 -13.48 22.12
N VAL A 890 -19.03 -13.71 20.97
CA VAL A 890 -18.98 -12.80 19.82
C VAL A 890 -19.60 -11.43 20.11
N SER A 891 -20.63 -11.37 20.98
CA SER A 891 -21.38 -10.15 21.26
C SER A 891 -20.80 -9.34 22.42
N PHE A 892 -20.22 -10.01 23.42
CA PHE A 892 -19.81 -9.36 24.66
C PHE A 892 -18.31 -9.39 24.93
N VAL A 893 -17.54 -10.26 24.25
CA VAL A 893 -16.10 -10.38 24.47
C VAL A 893 -15.33 -10.00 23.21
N HIS A 894 -15.28 -10.89 22.23
CA HIS A 894 -14.58 -10.66 20.97
C HIS A 894 -15.03 -11.66 19.88
N PRO A 895 -15.24 -11.22 18.62
CA PRO A 895 -15.67 -12.10 17.53
C PRO A 895 -14.79 -13.34 17.31
N SER A 896 -13.45 -13.18 17.36
CA SER A 896 -12.53 -14.31 17.16
C SER A 896 -12.68 -15.40 18.23
N ILE A 897 -12.91 -15.04 19.50
CA ILE A 897 -13.03 -15.99 20.61
C ILE A 897 -14.27 -16.86 20.43
N GLY A 898 -15.41 -16.25 20.07
CA GLY A 898 -16.62 -17.01 19.78
C GLY A 898 -16.50 -17.91 18.54
N LEU A 899 -15.75 -17.48 17.52
CA LEU A 899 -15.42 -18.30 16.35
C LEU A 899 -14.40 -19.42 16.65
N ILE A 900 -13.48 -19.24 17.60
CA ILE A 900 -12.57 -20.30 18.07
C ILE A 900 -13.37 -21.44 18.70
N VAL A 901 -14.42 -21.13 19.47
CA VAL A 901 -15.33 -22.16 20.02
C VAL A 901 -15.99 -22.98 18.91
N LEU A 902 -16.37 -22.33 17.79
CA LEU A 902 -16.88 -23.02 16.61
C LEU A 902 -15.81 -23.94 15.97
N ILE A 903 -14.58 -23.47 15.82
CA ILE A 903 -13.45 -24.27 15.32
C ILE A 903 -13.21 -25.50 16.19
N LEU A 904 -13.21 -25.34 17.53
CA LEU A 904 -13.02 -26.45 18.46
C LEU A 904 -14.14 -27.50 18.32
N SER A 905 -15.38 -27.07 18.11
CA SER A 905 -16.51 -27.97 17.82
C SER A 905 -16.30 -28.77 16.53
N HIS A 906 -15.86 -28.10 15.46
CA HIS A 906 -15.51 -28.77 14.20
C HIS A 906 -14.34 -29.74 14.36
N ALA A 907 -13.27 -29.33 15.05
CA ALA A 907 -12.09 -30.14 15.30
C ALA A 907 -12.42 -31.40 16.11
N ALA A 908 -13.23 -31.27 17.17
CA ALA A 908 -13.69 -32.40 17.96
C ALA A 908 -14.50 -33.41 17.11
N THR A 909 -15.36 -32.92 16.22
CA THR A 909 -16.12 -33.77 15.30
C THR A 909 -15.21 -34.49 14.31
N CYS A 910 -14.29 -33.76 13.65
CA CYS A 910 -13.31 -34.32 12.73
C CYS A 910 -12.45 -35.40 13.40
N GLN A 911 -12.00 -35.14 14.63
CA GLN A 911 -11.21 -36.07 15.42
C GLN A 911 -12.00 -37.35 15.70
N SER A 912 -13.24 -37.22 16.19
CA SER A 912 -14.11 -38.38 16.48
C SER A 912 -14.35 -39.25 15.25
N THR A 913 -14.66 -38.65 14.09
CA THR A 913 -14.96 -39.39 12.86
C THR A 913 -13.72 -40.05 12.28
N LEU A 914 -12.56 -39.37 12.30
CA LEU A 914 -11.30 -39.92 11.80
C LEU A 914 -10.78 -41.06 12.69
N SER A 915 -10.85 -40.91 14.02
CA SER A 915 -10.52 -41.98 14.96
C SER A 915 -11.43 -43.19 14.77
N SER A 916 -12.73 -42.98 14.52
CA SER A 916 -13.68 -44.07 14.24
C SER A 916 -13.38 -44.79 12.93
N PHE A 917 -13.03 -44.04 11.87
CA PHE A 917 -12.58 -44.60 10.60
C PHE A 917 -11.31 -45.44 10.75
N MET A 918 -10.27 -44.88 11.39
CA MET A 918 -9.00 -45.59 11.59
C MET A 918 -9.19 -46.83 12.49
N ALA A 919 -10.04 -46.76 13.53
CA ALA A 919 -10.34 -47.91 14.36
C ALA A 919 -11.08 -49.01 13.58
N ALA A 920 -12.04 -48.66 12.72
CA ALA A 920 -12.72 -49.60 11.84
C ALA A 920 -11.76 -50.22 10.81
N SER A 921 -10.87 -49.43 10.22
CA SER A 921 -9.84 -49.90 9.29
C SER A 921 -8.83 -50.82 9.97
N PHE A 922 -8.40 -50.52 11.19
CA PHE A 922 -7.50 -51.38 11.97
C PHE A 922 -8.17 -52.71 12.33
N ARG A 923 -9.45 -52.70 12.76
CA ARG A 923 -10.21 -53.92 13.02
C ARG A 923 -10.36 -54.78 11.76
N SER A 924 -10.64 -54.16 10.60
CA SER A 924 -10.71 -54.87 9.33
C SER A 924 -9.35 -55.45 8.92
N TYR A 925 -8.25 -54.73 9.16
CA TYR A 925 -6.90 -55.23 8.91
C TYR A 925 -6.55 -56.42 9.80
N VAL A 926 -6.86 -56.35 11.10
CA VAL A 926 -6.66 -57.46 12.05
C VAL A 926 -7.51 -58.67 11.65
N GLN A 927 -8.80 -58.49 11.35
CA GLN A 927 -9.67 -59.57 10.87
C GLN A 927 -9.18 -60.19 9.56
N ARG A 928 -8.66 -59.38 8.62
CA ARG A 928 -8.11 -59.89 7.36
C ARG A 928 -6.80 -60.66 7.57
N LYS A 929 -5.97 -60.21 8.52
CA LYS A 929 -4.74 -60.90 8.91
C LYS A 929 -5.06 -62.22 9.64
N GLU A 930 -6.01 -62.22 10.55
CA GLU A 930 -6.51 -63.43 11.23
C GLU A 930 -7.17 -64.40 10.24
N ALA A 931 -7.93 -63.91 9.26
CA ALA A 931 -8.50 -64.74 8.20
C ALA A 931 -7.40 -65.37 7.30
N TYR A 932 -6.35 -64.61 6.98
CA TYR A 932 -5.19 -65.11 6.22
C TYR A 932 -4.38 -66.16 7.03
N ASP A 933 -4.12 -65.90 8.31
CA ASP A 933 -3.43 -66.82 9.23
C ASP A 933 -4.30 -68.07 9.55
N SER A 934 -5.63 -67.96 9.47
CA SER A 934 -6.55 -69.10 9.61
C SER A 934 -6.60 -69.97 8.35
N ASN A 935 -6.55 -69.36 7.15
CA ASN A 935 -6.46 -70.09 5.88
C ASN A 935 -5.10 -70.78 5.70
N SER A 936 -4.01 -70.24 6.28
CA SER A 936 -2.72 -70.94 6.30
C SER A 936 -2.68 -72.10 7.32
N ARG A 937 -3.57 -72.11 8.31
CA ARG A 937 -3.74 -73.22 9.27
C ARG A 937 -4.73 -74.30 8.81
N SER A 938 -5.61 -74.01 7.86
CA SER A 938 -6.60 -74.98 7.34
C SER A 938 -6.04 -76.00 6.35
N GLU A 939 -4.81 -75.85 5.86
CA GLU A 939 -4.15 -76.88 5.01
C GLU A 939 -3.38 -77.94 5.80
N ILE A 940 -3.19 -77.81 7.13
CA ILE A 940 -2.31 -78.72 7.92
C ILE A 940 -3.04 -79.50 9.03
N SER A 941 -4.37 -79.43 9.18
CA SER A 941 -5.04 -80.19 10.25
C SER A 941 -6.39 -80.80 9.87
N ARG A 942 -6.34 -81.89 9.07
CA ARG A 942 -7.32 -82.97 9.14
C ARG A 942 -6.79 -84.09 10.03
N LEU A 943 -7.02 -84.03 11.35
CA LEU A 943 -7.33 -85.20 12.18
C LEU A 943 -7.63 -84.79 13.64
N SER A 944 -8.61 -85.47 14.21
CA SER A 944 -8.97 -85.58 15.64
C SER A 944 -9.69 -84.39 16.33
N ARG A 945 -10.99 -84.61 16.59
CA ARG A 945 -11.76 -84.02 17.71
C ARG A 945 -11.44 -84.77 19.01
N PRO A 946 -11.58 -84.14 20.19
CA PRO A 946 -12.79 -84.38 20.99
C PRO A 946 -13.40 -83.11 21.63
N LYS A 947 -14.64 -83.29 22.13
CA LYS A 947 -15.58 -82.31 22.71
C LYS A 947 -15.25 -81.92 24.16
N SER A 948 -15.56 -80.68 24.56
CA SER A 948 -16.30 -80.33 25.81
C SER A 948 -16.63 -78.82 25.89
N ASP A 949 -17.93 -78.57 25.97
CA ASP A 949 -18.73 -77.62 26.78
C ASP A 949 -18.38 -76.13 26.98
N GLU A 950 -19.30 -75.34 26.39
CA GLU A 950 -20.14 -74.25 26.95
C GLU A 950 -19.65 -72.82 27.22
N ALA A 951 -20.52 -71.92 26.73
CA ALA A 951 -20.75 -70.51 27.05
C ALA A 951 -19.74 -69.45 26.53
N PHE A 952 -20.07 -68.82 25.40
CA PHE A 952 -20.17 -67.36 25.26
C PHE A 952 -20.79 -67.02 23.89
N ASN A 953 -22.01 -66.47 23.90
CA ASN A 953 -22.67 -65.90 22.72
C ASN A 953 -22.05 -64.54 22.36
N PRO A 954 -21.75 -64.30 21.07
CA PRO A 954 -21.99 -63.01 20.47
C PRO A 954 -22.94 -63.15 19.28
N LEU A 955 -24.14 -62.58 19.44
CA LEU A 955 -25.11 -62.37 18.36
C LEU A 955 -24.52 -61.41 17.31
N LEU A 956 -24.25 -61.94 16.12
CA LEU A 956 -24.23 -61.21 14.84
C LEU A 956 -25.09 -62.02 13.84
N PRO A 957 -25.96 -61.39 13.04
CA PRO A 957 -26.47 -62.06 11.85
C PRO A 957 -25.38 -62.05 10.76
N LEU A 958 -25.06 -63.25 10.28
CA LEU A 958 -24.40 -63.50 9.00
C LEU A 958 -25.25 -62.92 7.86
N ASP A 959 -24.62 -62.19 6.95
CA ASP A 959 -24.95 -62.17 5.51
C ASP A 959 -23.76 -61.56 4.75
N GLU A 960 -22.73 -62.37 4.51
CA GLU A 960 -21.83 -62.18 3.36
C GLU A 960 -22.08 -63.34 2.40
N ASN A 961 -22.95 -63.10 1.41
CA ASN A 961 -22.92 -63.86 0.17
C ASN A 961 -22.80 -62.87 -0.99
N GLY A 962 -21.83 -63.15 -1.85
CA GLY A 962 -21.52 -62.32 -3.01
C GLY A 962 -22.71 -62.19 -3.95
N SER A 963 -23.06 -60.95 -4.28
CA SER A 963 -23.87 -60.64 -5.45
C SER A 963 -23.37 -59.35 -6.09
N ASN A 964 -22.90 -59.46 -7.33
CA ASN A 964 -22.70 -58.32 -8.23
C ASN A 964 -24.06 -57.64 -8.46
N SER A 965 -24.30 -56.53 -7.75
CA SER A 965 -25.44 -55.62 -7.93
C SER A 965 -24.90 -54.19 -7.81
N PRO A 966 -25.39 -53.19 -8.58
CA PRO A 966 -24.85 -51.84 -8.57
C PRO A 966 -25.25 -50.99 -7.35
N ASN A 967 -25.94 -51.55 -6.36
CA ASN A 967 -26.40 -50.85 -5.16
C ASN A 967 -25.80 -51.47 -3.89
N SER A 968 -24.46 -51.42 -3.73
CA SER A 968 -23.85 -51.77 -2.44
C SER A 968 -24.08 -50.66 -1.41
N THR A 969 -24.65 -51.04 -0.27
CA THR A 969 -24.76 -50.19 0.93
C THR A 969 -23.37 -49.74 1.39
N ARG A 970 -23.13 -48.42 1.49
CA ARG A 970 -21.83 -47.85 1.91
C ARG A 970 -21.37 -48.45 3.25
N SER A 971 -20.09 -48.80 3.36
CA SER A 971 -19.53 -49.34 4.60
C SER A 971 -19.52 -48.28 5.72
N PHE A 972 -19.54 -48.71 6.99
CA PHE A 972 -19.46 -47.80 8.15
C PHE A 972 -18.19 -46.92 8.09
N GLY A 973 -17.04 -47.51 7.69
CA GLY A 973 -15.79 -46.78 7.54
C GLY A 973 -15.86 -45.68 6.48
N GLU A 974 -16.40 -45.98 5.30
CA GLU A 974 -16.56 -44.99 4.22
C GLU A 974 -17.49 -43.84 4.63
N SER A 975 -18.57 -44.15 5.35
CA SER A 975 -19.49 -43.14 5.89
C SER A 975 -18.80 -42.19 6.87
N GLN A 976 -17.94 -42.71 7.77
CA GLN A 976 -17.15 -41.87 8.69
C GLN A 976 -16.14 -40.99 7.96
N LEU A 977 -15.51 -41.51 6.89
CA LEU A 977 -14.57 -40.76 6.08
C LEU A 977 -15.25 -39.63 5.27
N GLU A 978 -16.47 -39.84 4.78
CA GLU A 978 -17.26 -38.81 4.12
C GLU A 978 -17.65 -37.68 5.07
N ILE A 979 -18.07 -38.01 6.30
CA ILE A 979 -18.37 -37.01 7.34
C ILE A 979 -17.12 -36.21 7.68
N PHE A 980 -15.96 -36.87 7.79
CA PHE A 980 -14.68 -36.20 7.98
C PHE A 980 -14.37 -35.23 6.83
N ASN A 981 -14.48 -35.66 5.57
CA ASN A 981 -14.19 -34.82 4.41
C ASN A 981 -15.08 -33.56 4.36
N TYR A 982 -16.37 -33.71 4.67
CA TYR A 982 -17.30 -32.59 4.74
C TYR A 982 -16.95 -31.62 5.89
N ARG A 983 -16.72 -32.14 7.10
CA ARG A 983 -16.39 -31.32 8.27
C ARG A 983 -15.03 -30.64 8.15
N HIS A 984 -14.07 -31.29 7.50
CA HIS A 984 -12.76 -30.71 7.22
C HIS A 984 -12.85 -29.53 6.24
N GLY A 985 -13.75 -29.59 5.25
CA GLY A 985 -14.04 -28.46 4.35
C GLY A 985 -14.56 -27.23 5.10
N LEU A 986 -15.57 -27.41 5.96
CA LEU A 986 -16.11 -26.32 6.80
C LEU A 986 -15.04 -25.78 7.76
N LEU A 987 -14.33 -26.66 8.46
CA LEU A 987 -13.24 -26.29 9.34
C LEU A 987 -12.20 -25.41 8.62
N THR A 988 -11.84 -25.76 7.39
CA THR A 988 -10.89 -24.98 6.58
C THR A 988 -11.39 -23.55 6.34
N LEU A 989 -12.66 -23.37 5.96
CA LEU A 989 -13.27 -22.05 5.76
C LEU A 989 -13.32 -21.24 7.05
N HIS A 990 -13.73 -21.86 8.16
CA HIS A 990 -13.85 -21.17 9.45
C HIS A 990 -12.51 -20.84 10.09
N ILE A 991 -11.45 -21.63 9.85
CA ILE A 991 -10.07 -21.25 10.19
C ILE A 991 -9.67 -19.96 9.46
N LEU A 992 -9.93 -19.87 8.15
CA LEU A 992 -9.65 -18.64 7.40
C LEU A 992 -10.43 -17.44 7.97
N ALA A 993 -11.70 -17.63 8.35
CA ALA A 993 -12.50 -16.59 8.98
C ALA A 993 -11.90 -16.13 10.33
N VAL A 994 -11.44 -17.05 11.18
CA VAL A 994 -10.78 -16.68 12.44
C VAL A 994 -9.46 -15.94 12.21
N LEU A 995 -8.64 -16.39 11.25
CA LEU A 995 -7.38 -15.74 10.90
C LEU A 995 -7.56 -14.26 10.51
N MET A 996 -8.69 -13.90 9.89
CA MET A 996 -9.00 -12.52 9.53
C MET A 996 -9.22 -11.61 10.76
N PHE A 997 -9.67 -12.15 11.89
CA PHE A 997 -9.86 -11.40 13.13
C PHE A 997 -8.66 -11.46 14.08
N VAL A 998 -7.58 -12.18 13.74
CA VAL A 998 -6.38 -12.27 14.59
C VAL A 998 -5.76 -10.89 14.89
N PRO A 999 -5.59 -9.98 13.92
CA PRO A 999 -5.06 -8.64 14.22
C PRO A 999 -5.93 -7.87 15.23
N SER A 1000 -7.25 -7.85 15.04
CA SER A 1000 -8.20 -7.21 15.96
C SER A 1000 -8.16 -7.85 17.35
N LEU A 1001 -8.01 -9.18 17.45
CA LEU A 1001 -7.82 -9.86 18.74
C LEU A 1001 -6.55 -9.40 19.47
N VAL A 1002 -5.44 -9.22 18.74
CA VAL A 1002 -4.18 -8.73 19.32
C VAL A 1002 -4.36 -7.32 19.88
N ALA A 1003 -5.01 -6.43 19.12
CA ALA A 1003 -5.32 -5.08 19.58
C ALA A 1003 -6.27 -5.08 20.80
N TRP A 1004 -7.26 -5.97 20.82
CA TRP A 1004 -8.17 -6.12 21.95
C TRP A 1004 -7.47 -6.64 23.23
N LEU A 1005 -6.56 -7.61 23.10
CA LEU A 1005 -5.80 -8.17 24.24
C LEU A 1005 -4.95 -7.09 24.95
N GLN A 1006 -4.44 -6.11 24.21
CA GLN A 1006 -3.69 -4.99 24.79
C GLN A 1006 -4.56 -4.07 25.65
N ARG A 1007 -5.87 -4.00 25.37
CA ARG A 1007 -6.82 -3.14 26.08
C ARG A 1007 -7.35 -3.74 27.37
N ILE A 1008 -6.93 -4.94 27.75
CA ILE A 1008 -7.38 -5.59 28.99
C ILE A 1008 -6.94 -4.73 30.19
N GLY A 1009 -7.91 -4.11 30.87
CA GLY A 1009 -7.68 -3.22 32.01
C GLY A 1009 -7.87 -1.72 31.70
N MET A 1010 -8.05 -1.33 30.44
CA MET A 1010 -8.20 0.08 29.99
C MET A 1010 -9.67 0.49 29.71
N GLY A 1011 -10.62 -0.23 30.31
CA GLY A 1011 -12.07 -0.12 30.06
C GLY A 1011 -12.56 -1.07 28.97
N GLN A 1012 -13.71 -1.70 29.18
CA GLN A 1012 -14.29 -2.64 28.21
C GLN A 1012 -15.24 -1.93 27.25
N SER A 1013 -14.96 -2.02 25.96
CA SER A 1013 -15.90 -1.67 24.88
C SER A 1013 -16.40 -2.96 24.23
N PHE A 1014 -17.71 -3.09 24.05
CA PHE A 1014 -18.28 -4.22 23.32
C PHE A 1014 -17.85 -4.21 21.85
N PRO A 1015 -17.73 -5.38 21.21
CA PRO A 1015 -17.53 -5.48 19.77
C PRO A 1015 -18.58 -4.69 18.97
N ARG A 1016 -18.18 -4.19 17.80
CA ARG A 1016 -19.10 -3.50 16.89
C ARG A 1016 -20.23 -4.46 16.47
N LEU A 1017 -21.47 -3.96 16.53
CA LEU A 1017 -22.67 -4.74 16.20
C LEU A 1017 -22.61 -5.43 14.83
N ILE A 1018 -22.00 -4.78 13.83
CA ILE A 1018 -21.86 -5.35 12.49
C ILE A 1018 -20.96 -6.59 12.49
N ASP A 1019 -19.83 -6.56 13.21
CA ASP A 1019 -18.91 -7.70 13.31
C ASP A 1019 -19.59 -8.84 14.07
N SER A 1020 -20.29 -8.53 15.16
CA SER A 1020 -21.01 -9.53 15.94
C SER A 1020 -22.13 -10.18 15.14
N ALA A 1021 -22.96 -9.40 14.44
CA ALA A 1021 -24.05 -9.91 13.61
C ALA A 1021 -23.55 -10.82 12.47
N LEU A 1022 -22.50 -10.39 11.77
CA LEU A 1022 -21.89 -11.20 10.71
C LEU A 1022 -21.29 -12.50 11.27
N CYS A 1023 -20.60 -12.44 12.42
CA CYS A 1023 -20.01 -13.63 13.04
C CYS A 1023 -21.07 -14.59 13.60
N ILE A 1024 -22.20 -14.10 14.10
CA ILE A 1024 -23.36 -14.94 14.43
C ILE A 1024 -23.84 -15.68 13.17
N GLY A 1025 -23.94 -14.99 12.03
CA GLY A 1025 -24.22 -15.63 10.74
C GLY A 1025 -23.21 -16.74 10.39
N VAL A 1026 -21.91 -16.52 10.61
CA VAL A 1026 -20.86 -17.54 10.41
C VAL A 1026 -21.03 -18.75 11.33
N ILE A 1027 -21.41 -18.52 12.60
CA ILE A 1027 -21.69 -19.58 13.58
C ILE A 1027 -22.90 -20.41 13.14
N LEU A 1028 -23.97 -19.75 12.70
CA LEU A 1028 -25.15 -20.41 12.15
C LEU A 1028 -24.77 -21.27 10.93
N HIS A 1029 -23.94 -20.74 10.03
CA HIS A 1029 -23.42 -21.49 8.88
C HIS A 1029 -22.66 -22.76 9.30
N GLY A 1030 -21.78 -22.71 10.30
CA GLY A 1030 -21.02 -23.88 10.74
C GLY A 1030 -21.85 -24.96 11.46
N ILE A 1031 -22.80 -24.54 12.30
CA ILE A 1031 -23.56 -25.46 13.16
C ILE A 1031 -24.80 -26.00 12.45
N PHE A 1032 -25.53 -25.11 11.79
CA PHE A 1032 -26.71 -25.44 11.00
C PHE A 1032 -26.37 -25.77 9.54
N GLY A 1033 -25.09 -25.78 9.18
CA GLY A 1033 -24.59 -26.43 7.98
C GLY A 1033 -25.09 -27.87 7.84
N TRP A 1034 -25.33 -28.31 6.62
CA TRP A 1034 -26.06 -29.53 6.31
C TRP A 1034 -25.38 -30.80 6.86
N LYS A 1035 -26.10 -31.56 7.69
CA LYS A 1035 -25.60 -32.87 8.13
C LYS A 1035 -25.82 -33.91 7.02
N PRO A 1036 -24.83 -34.77 6.70
CA PRO A 1036 -25.08 -35.92 5.85
C PRO A 1036 -26.13 -36.82 6.51
N GLY A 1037 -27.31 -36.94 5.89
CA GLY A 1037 -28.45 -37.70 6.41
C GLY A 1037 -29.83 -37.04 6.20
N PHE A 1038 -29.90 -35.77 5.80
CA PHE A 1038 -31.15 -35.02 5.59
C PHE A 1038 -31.43 -34.76 4.09
N LYS A 1039 -32.71 -34.56 3.71
CA LYS A 1039 -33.14 -34.38 2.31
C LYS A 1039 -32.43 -33.18 1.66
N THR A 1040 -32.15 -33.28 0.36
CA THR A 1040 -31.64 -32.18 -0.46
C THR A 1040 -32.72 -31.12 -0.69
N PHE A 1041 -32.69 -30.05 0.10
CA PHE A 1041 -33.56 -28.89 -0.10
C PHE A 1041 -33.04 -27.98 -1.22
N LYS A 1042 -33.89 -27.72 -2.19
CA LYS A 1042 -33.59 -26.83 -3.30
C LYS A 1042 -34.42 -25.55 -3.15
N ILE A 1043 -33.82 -24.40 -3.42
CA ILE A 1043 -34.46 -23.09 -3.26
C ILE A 1043 -35.05 -22.66 -4.61
N SER A 1044 -36.33 -22.26 -4.61
CA SER A 1044 -36.98 -21.59 -5.76
C SER A 1044 -36.83 -20.08 -5.62
N LEU A 1045 -36.16 -19.41 -6.58
CA LEU A 1045 -36.12 -17.95 -6.63
C LEU A 1045 -37.46 -17.39 -7.15
N PRO A 1046 -37.95 -16.23 -6.64
CA PRO A 1046 -39.13 -15.60 -7.21
C PRO A 1046 -38.84 -15.13 -8.65
N GLY A 1047 -39.58 -15.64 -9.63
CA GLY A 1047 -39.48 -15.24 -11.04
C GLY A 1047 -38.66 -16.15 -11.96
N SER A 1048 -38.07 -17.25 -11.49
CA SER A 1048 -37.48 -18.27 -12.38
C SER A 1048 -38.51 -19.35 -12.74
N LEU A 1049 -38.55 -19.73 -14.03
CA LEU A 1049 -39.36 -20.84 -14.56
C LEU A 1049 -38.93 -22.18 -13.92
N GLY A 1050 -39.47 -22.51 -12.74
CA GLY A 1050 -39.41 -23.84 -12.13
C GLY A 1050 -38.02 -24.43 -11.83
N HIS A 1051 -36.94 -23.63 -11.88
CA HIS A 1051 -35.59 -24.11 -11.61
C HIS A 1051 -35.28 -24.05 -10.11
N GLU A 1052 -35.06 -25.22 -9.55
CA GLU A 1052 -34.71 -25.42 -8.14
C GLU A 1052 -33.18 -25.40 -7.95
N TYR A 1053 -32.65 -24.45 -7.17
CA TYR A 1053 -31.21 -24.28 -6.97
C TYR A 1053 -30.71 -24.98 -5.69
N GLY A 1054 -29.66 -25.80 -5.83
CA GLY A 1054 -29.00 -26.49 -4.71
C GLY A 1054 -27.96 -25.64 -3.96
N LEU A 1055 -27.45 -26.17 -2.84
CA LEU A 1055 -26.38 -25.57 -2.03
C LEU A 1055 -25.08 -25.38 -2.83
N SER A 1056 -24.81 -26.25 -3.80
CA SER A 1056 -23.67 -26.12 -4.71
C SER A 1056 -23.70 -24.80 -5.50
N PHE A 1057 -24.90 -24.34 -5.91
CA PHE A 1057 -25.07 -23.06 -6.61
C PHE A 1057 -24.85 -21.87 -5.66
N ILE A 1058 -25.30 -21.96 -4.41
CA ILE A 1058 -25.09 -20.91 -3.40
C ILE A 1058 -23.59 -20.74 -3.11
N TYR A 1059 -22.86 -21.83 -2.89
CA TYR A 1059 -21.41 -21.77 -2.69
C TYR A 1059 -20.66 -21.28 -3.94
N LEU A 1060 -21.16 -21.58 -5.14
CA LEU A 1060 -20.61 -21.04 -6.38
C LEU A 1060 -20.74 -19.51 -6.41
N LEU A 1061 -21.94 -18.98 -6.13
CA LEU A 1061 -22.20 -17.54 -6.10
C LEU A 1061 -21.37 -16.83 -5.01
N ALA A 1062 -21.28 -17.43 -3.82
CA ALA A 1062 -20.43 -16.94 -2.74
C ALA A 1062 -18.95 -16.92 -3.13
N GLY A 1063 -18.47 -17.94 -3.84
CA GLY A 1063 -17.13 -17.98 -4.41
C GLY A 1063 -16.88 -16.84 -5.40
N TYR A 1064 -17.79 -16.59 -6.34
CA TYR A 1064 -17.69 -15.45 -7.26
C TYR A 1064 -17.71 -14.10 -6.53
N TYR A 1065 -18.60 -13.91 -5.56
CA TYR A 1065 -18.67 -12.69 -4.76
C TYR A 1065 -17.38 -12.43 -3.98
N CYS A 1066 -16.81 -13.47 -3.36
CA CYS A 1066 -15.52 -13.38 -2.66
C CYS A 1066 -14.38 -13.10 -3.63
N TYR A 1067 -14.37 -13.72 -4.81
CA TYR A 1067 -13.37 -13.45 -5.85
C TYR A 1067 -13.40 -11.99 -6.29
N LEU A 1068 -14.58 -11.45 -6.62
CA LEU A 1068 -14.75 -10.05 -7.02
C LEU A 1068 -14.37 -9.08 -5.87
N SER A 1069 -14.71 -9.43 -4.63
CA SER A 1069 -14.30 -8.66 -3.46
C SER A 1069 -12.77 -8.67 -3.26
N ALA A 1070 -12.11 -9.79 -3.57
CA ALA A 1070 -10.66 -9.92 -3.54
C ALA A 1070 -9.98 -9.05 -4.63
N LEU A 1071 -10.56 -8.99 -5.84
CA LEU A 1071 -10.10 -8.08 -6.90
C LEU A 1071 -10.19 -6.61 -6.46
N GLY A 1072 -11.18 -6.27 -5.63
CA GLY A 1072 -11.34 -4.95 -5.02
C GLY A 1072 -10.58 -4.74 -3.71
N LEU A 1073 -9.62 -5.62 -3.35
CA LEU A 1073 -8.81 -5.55 -2.13
C LEU A 1073 -9.62 -5.49 -0.82
N ALA A 1074 -10.84 -6.04 -0.81
CA ALA A 1074 -11.76 -5.99 0.33
C ALA A 1074 -12.14 -7.41 0.81
N PRO A 1075 -11.18 -8.22 1.31
CA PRO A 1075 -11.43 -9.60 1.71
C PRO A 1075 -12.45 -9.72 2.85
N TYR A 1076 -12.55 -8.72 3.74
CA TYR A 1076 -13.56 -8.67 4.82
C TYR A 1076 -15.00 -8.89 4.34
N ARG A 1077 -15.32 -8.57 3.07
CA ARG A 1077 -16.67 -8.77 2.52
C ARG A 1077 -17.08 -10.24 2.47
N ALA A 1078 -16.13 -11.19 2.52
CA ALA A 1078 -16.42 -12.62 2.62
C ALA A 1078 -17.36 -12.97 3.80
N PHE A 1079 -17.32 -12.19 4.88
CA PHE A 1079 -18.24 -12.36 6.02
C PHE A 1079 -19.71 -12.15 5.63
N ASN A 1080 -20.00 -11.26 4.69
CA ASN A 1080 -21.37 -11.08 4.17
C ASN A 1080 -21.86 -12.37 3.50
N ALA A 1081 -21.02 -13.00 2.68
CA ALA A 1081 -21.38 -14.26 2.01
C ALA A 1081 -21.60 -15.39 3.03
N MET A 1082 -20.68 -15.56 3.99
CA MET A 1082 -20.83 -16.58 5.04
C MET A 1082 -22.07 -16.35 5.90
N ALA A 1083 -22.35 -15.10 6.29
CA ALA A 1083 -23.50 -14.75 7.11
C ALA A 1083 -24.82 -14.97 6.39
N VAL A 1084 -24.92 -14.62 5.10
CA VAL A 1084 -26.12 -14.87 4.28
C VAL A 1084 -26.38 -16.37 4.16
N ILE A 1085 -25.36 -17.19 3.90
CA ILE A 1085 -25.50 -18.65 3.85
C ILE A 1085 -25.96 -19.19 5.21
N GLY A 1086 -25.41 -18.66 6.31
CA GLY A 1086 -25.80 -19.05 7.66
C GLY A 1086 -27.26 -18.72 7.99
N ALA A 1087 -27.70 -17.51 7.63
CA ALA A 1087 -29.09 -17.08 7.81
C ALA A 1087 -30.06 -17.94 7.00
N LEU A 1088 -29.75 -18.21 5.72
CA LEU A 1088 -30.53 -19.11 4.88
C LEU A 1088 -30.59 -20.53 5.46
N SER A 1089 -29.45 -21.06 5.91
CA SER A 1089 -29.37 -22.41 6.50
C SER A 1089 -30.18 -22.52 7.79
N PHE A 1090 -30.18 -21.46 8.61
CA PHE A 1090 -30.97 -21.41 9.83
C PHE A 1090 -32.48 -21.33 9.52
N ALA A 1091 -32.89 -20.41 8.63
CA ALA A 1091 -34.29 -20.26 8.25
C ALA A 1091 -34.89 -21.56 7.69
N LEU A 1092 -34.15 -22.24 6.80
CA LEU A 1092 -34.58 -23.52 6.23
C LEU A 1092 -34.77 -24.60 7.30
N ARG A 1093 -33.90 -24.67 8.31
CA ARG A 1093 -34.06 -25.63 9.42
C ARG A 1093 -35.24 -25.32 10.31
N VAL A 1094 -35.53 -24.05 10.55
CA VAL A 1094 -36.71 -23.64 11.31
C VAL A 1094 -37.98 -24.05 10.56
N MET A 1095 -38.01 -23.82 9.23
CA MET A 1095 -39.12 -24.25 8.38
C MET A 1095 -39.31 -25.77 8.35
N GLU A 1096 -38.22 -26.54 8.23
CA GLU A 1096 -38.28 -28.02 8.26
C GLU A 1096 -38.87 -28.53 9.58
N LYS A 1097 -38.45 -27.96 10.72
CA LYS A 1097 -38.98 -28.34 12.02
C LYS A 1097 -40.46 -27.97 12.15
N TRP A 1098 -40.85 -26.80 11.66
CA TRP A 1098 -42.23 -26.33 11.74
C TRP A 1098 -43.18 -27.15 10.85
N ASN A 1099 -42.79 -27.45 9.61
CA ASN A 1099 -43.56 -28.32 8.70
C ASN A 1099 -43.54 -29.80 9.12
N GLY A 1100 -42.59 -30.21 9.96
CA GLY A 1100 -42.57 -31.53 10.59
C GLY A 1100 -43.52 -31.66 11.78
N GLU A 1101 -43.88 -30.54 12.43
CA GLU A 1101 -44.83 -30.49 13.56
C GLU A 1101 -46.27 -30.26 13.09
N VAL A 1102 -46.49 -29.56 11.97
CA VAL A 1102 -47.78 -29.46 11.27
C VAL A 1102 -47.90 -30.66 10.33
N GLY A 1103 -48.55 -31.73 10.78
CA GLY A 1103 -48.60 -33.01 10.08
C GLY A 1103 -49.27 -32.95 8.70
N ASP A 1104 -48.49 -32.68 7.65
CA ASP A 1104 -48.95 -32.81 6.26
C ASP A 1104 -48.42 -34.08 5.59
N ALA A 1105 -49.36 -34.95 5.23
CA ALA A 1105 -49.15 -36.27 4.65
C ALA A 1105 -48.70 -36.28 3.17
N TYR A 1106 -48.38 -35.13 2.56
CA TYR A 1106 -48.07 -35.04 1.13
C TYR A 1106 -46.58 -35.21 0.75
N PHE A 1107 -45.66 -35.35 1.71
CA PHE A 1107 -44.20 -35.47 1.45
C PHE A 1107 -43.58 -36.84 1.84
N LYS A 1108 -44.37 -37.93 1.81
CA LYS A 1108 -43.98 -39.26 2.30
C LYS A 1108 -43.19 -40.16 1.32
N ASN A 1109 -42.78 -39.69 0.14
CA ASN A 1109 -41.91 -40.46 -0.75
C ASN A 1109 -40.45 -39.98 -0.63
N GLY A 1110 -39.57 -40.82 -0.10
CA GLY A 1110 -38.13 -40.59 -0.03
C GLY A 1110 -37.52 -40.46 1.38
N ARG A 1111 -37.87 -41.34 2.32
CA ARG A 1111 -37.03 -41.56 3.52
C ARG A 1111 -35.78 -42.34 3.10
N LYS A 1112 -34.58 -41.74 3.18
CA LYS A 1112 -33.34 -42.54 3.25
C LYS A 1112 -33.32 -43.21 4.63
N HIS A 1113 -33.53 -44.52 4.67
CA HIS A 1113 -33.36 -45.32 5.88
C HIS A 1113 -31.87 -45.38 6.24
N SER A 1114 -31.43 -44.51 7.15
CA SER A 1114 -30.22 -44.76 7.93
C SER A 1114 -30.65 -45.52 9.18
N HIS A 1115 -30.42 -46.84 9.19
CA HIS A 1115 -30.56 -47.60 10.42
C HIS A 1115 -29.47 -47.15 11.40
N LYS A 1116 -29.92 -46.68 12.56
CA LYS A 1116 -29.09 -46.42 13.73
C LYS A 1116 -28.71 -47.79 14.31
N HIS A 1117 -27.45 -48.18 14.18
CA HIS A 1117 -26.86 -49.28 14.94
C HIS A 1117 -25.70 -48.75 15.78
#